data_AF-A0A952QZV8-F1
#
_entry.id   AF-A0A952QZV8-F1
#
_cell.length_a   1.000
_cell.length_b   1.000
_cell.length_c   1.000
_cell.angle_alpha   90.00
_cell.angle_beta   90.00
_cell.angle_gamma   90.00
#
_symmetry.space_group_name_H-M   'P 1'
#
loop_
_entity.id
_entity.type
_entity.pdbx_description
1 polymer ?
#
loop_
_entity_poly.entity_id
_entity_poly.type
_entity_poly.pdbx_seq_one_letter_code
_entity_poly.pdbx_strand_id
1 'polypeptide(L)'
;SIDPDALAPGGGELAPFSAGNGTDSGTSCSAPTGFVARLWFPLKQFVSPVRDQANRGTCWAFTAIGAIESRERVQNANPVNLSEQFLVNKVKNDWAESDYSDGYSSLNAINLATQHGQVMPSESVWTYNTAPNRADSRDGKAEYYRGTCDPYGTTGGGWCSETAHESPAYCTTVLIFTYCGYKTMTFSGSGVSAGKAVQVWSSGQTFNLNNYRNLLAQGHVLMASFPVYEGFMSAPAGVVSDYDKKYIDDKGDLVDGSYGGHAVQIVAFFSNADLSTPSYTYAIGGGGYFVVKNSWGCGAGDGGYYYVPADYVSSRFNALYTLDFDSKRSAAWTKEQANPGSTEAPAVTIRNAHPTVDLRVGTDLAGFFGVTHSVASSVNLTVRSSVDGLLFDGAWNTAPFTFPASLVRTFTSTGQRTITVRASYAGNVSEKTFVANVVNSAPSLAISGAGTAYVAEAYAISATVSDVNDAGTAALCARTTWSVTSPDVLSTTTGCQVSVTFGTTGTRTVTATTRDAEGLGTTRSLTLNVQPTPVNPYPRVTAYGVHARRFTPVGQVTLCLNNSVSSGSTIDFREDGCNFVGETGTHKRYSAYVEVENPDNETLTYDWRVYVTYSGSEHLLNYISASPDSTFVPYSPGNALEGTEPCRITVTVHTPDPARDKSLTVWSGSCTYYTTRIN
;
A
#
# COMPACT_ATOMS: atom_id res chain seq x y z
N SER A 1 -32.63 3.21 50.46
CA SER A 1 -33.19 2.76 49.18
C SER A 1 -33.13 3.90 48.19
N ILE A 2 -32.50 3.70 47.03
CA ILE A 2 -32.99 4.35 45.80
C ILE A 2 -34.37 3.71 45.57
N ASP A 3 -35.36 4.52 45.22
CA ASP A 3 -36.72 4.04 45.03
C ASP A 3 -36.76 3.10 43.80
N PRO A 4 -37.09 1.80 43.95
CA PRO A 4 -37.24 0.90 42.82
C PRO A 4 -38.44 1.25 41.92
N ASP A 5 -39.36 2.12 42.37
CA ASP A 5 -40.60 2.47 41.66
C ASP A 5 -40.54 3.85 40.95
N ALA A 6 -39.41 4.55 41.00
CA ALA A 6 -39.17 5.72 40.16
C ALA A 6 -38.63 5.27 38.78
N LEU A 7 -39.58 4.99 37.88
CA LEU A 7 -39.43 4.63 36.46
C LEU A 7 -39.23 3.12 36.19
N ALA A 8 -40.31 2.53 35.67
CA ALA A 8 -40.38 1.19 35.08
C ALA A 8 -39.19 0.89 34.14
N PRO A 9 -38.82 -0.39 33.95
CA PRO A 9 -37.80 -0.80 32.99
C PRO A 9 -38.26 -0.50 31.57
N GLY A 10 -38.00 0.73 31.13
CA GLY A 10 -37.97 1.11 29.73
C GLY A 10 -36.73 0.51 29.10
N GLY A 11 -36.77 -0.81 28.86
CA GLY A 11 -35.84 -1.51 27.99
C GLY A 11 -35.99 -1.02 26.55
N GLY A 12 -35.41 0.13 26.25
CA GLY A 12 -35.08 0.50 24.89
C GLY A 12 -33.75 -0.13 24.51
N GLU A 13 -33.72 -0.95 23.47
CA GLU A 13 -32.48 -1.37 22.83
C GLU A 13 -31.65 -0.13 22.47
N LEU A 14 -30.50 0.06 23.12
CA LEU A 14 -29.52 1.02 22.60
C LEU A 14 -28.76 0.32 21.47
N ALA A 15 -29.11 0.71 20.24
CA ALA A 15 -28.40 0.29 19.04
C ALA A 15 -26.91 0.66 19.15
N PRO A 16 -25.98 -0.19 18.68
CA PRO A 16 -24.60 0.22 18.47
C PRO A 16 -24.54 1.53 17.70
N PHE A 17 -23.66 2.46 18.08
CA PHE A 17 -23.50 3.81 17.49
C PHE A 17 -24.61 4.83 17.77
N SER A 18 -25.51 4.59 18.73
CA SER A 18 -26.41 5.64 19.24
C SER A 18 -25.70 6.58 20.23
N ALA A 19 -26.33 7.71 20.56
CA ALA A 19 -26.04 8.44 21.79
C ALA A 19 -26.35 7.54 23.01
N GLY A 20 -25.53 7.59 24.06
CA GLY A 20 -25.76 6.89 25.33
C GLY A 20 -26.56 7.78 26.28
N ASN A 21 -27.66 7.29 26.87
CA ASN A 21 -28.61 8.16 27.57
C ASN A 21 -28.23 8.50 29.03
N GLY A 22 -26.98 8.90 29.26
CA GLY A 22 -26.46 9.45 30.53
C GLY A 22 -26.22 10.97 30.49
N THR A 23 -26.96 11.67 29.60
CA THR A 23 -26.92 13.12 29.26
C THR A 23 -25.95 13.56 28.16
N ASP A 24 -25.99 12.89 27.01
CA ASP A 24 -25.56 13.47 25.73
C ASP A 24 -26.46 14.69 25.42
N SER A 25 -25.98 15.89 25.73
CA SER A 25 -26.73 17.15 25.58
C SER A 25 -27.13 17.42 24.11
N GLY A 26 -28.31 16.95 23.73
CA GLY A 26 -29.20 17.54 22.71
C GLY A 26 -28.68 17.67 21.26
N THR A 27 -27.48 17.19 20.93
CA THR A 27 -26.94 17.25 19.56
C THR A 27 -26.98 15.87 18.93
N SER A 28 -27.44 15.81 17.68
CA SER A 28 -27.36 14.59 16.87
C SER A 28 -25.90 14.15 16.78
N CYS A 29 -25.54 13.05 17.43
CA CYS A 29 -24.20 12.50 17.33
C CYS A 29 -23.83 12.23 15.88
N SER A 30 -22.70 12.77 15.43
CA SER A 30 -22.09 12.36 14.17
C SER A 30 -21.62 10.91 14.33
N ALA A 31 -22.19 10.01 13.54
CA ALA A 31 -21.67 8.65 13.44
C ALA A 31 -20.18 8.67 13.03
N PRO A 32 -19.37 7.68 13.46
CA PRO A 32 -18.02 7.56 12.94
C PRO A 32 -18.05 7.50 11.41
N THR A 33 -17.00 8.01 10.78
CA THR A 33 -16.85 8.10 9.31
C THR A 33 -15.62 7.35 8.79
N GLY A 34 -14.69 6.99 9.67
CA GLY A 34 -13.45 6.28 9.38
C GLY A 34 -13.59 4.74 9.33
N PHE A 35 -12.58 4.03 9.83
CA PHE A 35 -12.53 2.57 9.73
C PHE A 35 -13.65 1.88 10.51
N VAL A 36 -14.06 2.39 11.67
CA VAL A 36 -15.18 1.83 12.45
C VAL A 36 -16.48 1.83 11.64
N ALA A 37 -16.74 2.89 10.88
CA ALA A 37 -17.92 2.99 10.04
C ALA A 37 -17.87 1.96 8.90
N ARG A 38 -16.73 1.91 8.21
CA ARG A 38 -16.57 1.22 6.92
C ARG A 38 -16.28 -0.26 7.03
N LEU A 39 -15.53 -0.67 8.05
CA LEU A 39 -15.02 -2.03 8.17
C LEU A 39 -15.82 -2.82 9.20
N TRP A 40 -16.02 -4.10 8.91
CA TRP A 40 -16.52 -5.04 9.89
C TRP A 40 -15.44 -5.45 10.90
N PHE A 41 -15.84 -5.68 12.14
CA PHE A 41 -15.05 -6.37 13.16
C PHE A 41 -15.97 -7.15 14.11
N PRO A 42 -15.50 -8.23 14.76
CA PRO A 42 -16.36 -9.16 15.52
C PRO A 42 -17.26 -8.49 16.57
N LEU A 43 -16.73 -7.51 17.29
CA LEU A 43 -17.42 -6.79 18.37
C LEU A 43 -18.32 -5.65 17.89
N LYS A 44 -18.40 -5.35 16.59
CA LYS A 44 -19.04 -4.13 16.07
C LYS A 44 -20.50 -3.96 16.52
N GLN A 45 -21.26 -5.06 16.55
CA GLN A 45 -22.66 -5.07 17.00
C GLN A 45 -22.82 -5.38 18.50
N PHE A 46 -21.71 -5.62 19.21
CA PHE A 46 -21.69 -6.10 20.60
C PHE A 46 -21.00 -5.13 21.57
N VAL A 47 -20.67 -3.92 21.13
CA VAL A 47 -20.22 -2.83 22.01
C VAL A 47 -21.39 -1.94 22.37
N SER A 48 -21.38 -1.37 23.57
CA SER A 48 -22.34 -0.32 23.91
C SER A 48 -22.01 0.98 23.16
N PRO A 49 -22.94 1.95 23.10
CA PRO A 49 -22.68 3.22 22.45
C PRO A 49 -21.62 4.07 23.17
N VAL A 50 -21.04 5.05 22.47
CA VAL A 50 -20.09 6.01 23.08
C VAL A 50 -20.83 6.87 24.09
N ARG A 51 -20.20 7.15 25.24
CA ARG A 51 -20.73 7.99 26.31
C ARG A 51 -19.75 9.11 26.65
N ASP A 52 -20.18 10.06 27.47
CA ASP A 52 -19.38 11.21 27.89
C ASP A 52 -19.19 11.28 29.41
N GLN A 53 -17.95 11.14 29.87
CA GLN A 53 -17.57 11.33 31.28
C GLN A 53 -17.47 12.82 31.67
N ALA A 54 -17.51 13.72 30.69
CA ALA A 54 -17.39 15.16 30.84
C ALA A 54 -16.18 15.57 31.73
N ASN A 55 -16.39 16.49 32.67
CA ASN A 55 -15.33 17.10 33.48
C ASN A 55 -14.86 16.22 34.65
N ARG A 56 -15.21 14.93 34.66
CA ARG A 56 -14.95 14.01 35.78
C ARG A 56 -13.88 12.99 35.45
N GLY A 57 -13.04 12.65 36.44
CA GLY A 57 -11.97 11.65 36.34
C GLY A 57 -12.46 10.19 36.38
N THR A 58 -13.59 9.88 35.74
CA THR A 58 -14.34 8.62 35.92
C THR A 58 -14.24 7.66 34.73
N CYS A 59 -13.33 7.88 33.79
CA CYS A 59 -13.05 7.01 32.63
C CYS A 59 -12.95 5.52 32.97
N TRP A 60 -12.43 5.20 34.17
CA TRP A 60 -12.31 3.84 34.67
C TRP A 60 -13.67 3.15 34.88
N ALA A 61 -14.70 3.90 35.25
CA ALA A 61 -16.05 3.37 35.45
C ALA A 61 -16.73 3.12 34.11
N PHE A 62 -16.64 4.06 33.17
CA PHE A 62 -17.13 3.89 31.79
C PHE A 62 -16.47 2.71 31.08
N THR A 63 -15.15 2.54 31.27
CA THR A 63 -14.40 1.41 30.72
C THR A 63 -14.87 0.09 31.32
N ALA A 64 -15.10 0.04 32.63
CA ALA A 64 -15.59 -1.15 33.32
C ALA A 64 -17.03 -1.51 32.93
N ILE A 65 -17.94 -0.54 32.97
CA ILE A 65 -19.36 -0.73 32.62
C ILE A 65 -19.49 -1.14 31.16
N GLY A 66 -18.82 -0.45 30.23
CA GLY A 66 -18.89 -0.82 28.80
C GLY A 66 -18.37 -2.23 28.51
N ALA A 67 -17.36 -2.71 29.25
CA ALA A 67 -16.90 -4.09 29.14
C ALA A 67 -17.96 -5.09 29.63
N ILE A 68 -18.66 -4.79 30.74
CA ILE A 68 -19.76 -5.63 31.27
C ILE A 68 -20.92 -5.66 30.27
N GLU A 69 -21.33 -4.52 29.73
CA GLU A 69 -22.38 -4.41 28.72
C GLU A 69 -22.03 -5.19 27.45
N SER A 70 -20.76 -5.12 27.01
CA SER A 70 -20.30 -5.87 25.84
C SER A 70 -20.37 -7.39 26.08
N ARG A 71 -19.93 -7.86 27.25
CA ARG A 71 -20.07 -9.27 27.63
C ARG A 71 -21.53 -9.74 27.57
N GLU A 72 -22.46 -8.96 28.10
CA GLU A 72 -23.89 -9.33 28.07
C GLU A 72 -24.45 -9.44 26.64
N ARG A 73 -24.03 -8.55 25.74
CA ARG A 73 -24.37 -8.65 24.32
C ARG A 73 -23.78 -9.91 23.69
N VAL A 74 -22.50 -10.21 23.96
CA VAL A 74 -21.79 -11.38 23.41
C VAL A 74 -22.36 -12.70 23.93
N GLN A 75 -22.49 -12.87 25.25
CA GLN A 75 -22.84 -14.16 25.86
C GLN A 75 -24.36 -14.40 25.92
N ASN A 76 -25.15 -13.34 26.12
CA ASN A 76 -26.55 -13.47 26.50
C ASN A 76 -27.53 -12.83 25.49
N ALA A 77 -27.02 -12.17 24.43
CA ALA A 77 -27.83 -11.35 23.52
C ALA A 77 -28.68 -10.31 24.29
N ASN A 78 -28.10 -9.75 25.35
CA ASN A 78 -28.79 -8.85 26.26
C ASN A 78 -28.16 -7.45 26.19
N PRO A 79 -28.75 -6.49 25.44
CA PRO A 79 -28.23 -5.13 25.32
C PRO A 79 -28.62 -4.29 26.54
N VAL A 80 -27.89 -4.44 27.65
CA VAL A 80 -28.10 -3.66 28.87
C VAL A 80 -27.49 -2.25 28.78
N ASN A 81 -28.09 -1.32 29.53
CA ASN A 81 -27.61 0.04 29.76
C ASN A 81 -27.42 0.23 31.28
N LEU A 82 -26.19 0.08 31.75
CA LEU A 82 -25.83 0.05 33.19
C LEU A 82 -25.33 1.40 33.69
N SER A 83 -25.42 1.62 35.00
CA SER A 83 -25.06 2.89 35.65
C SER A 83 -23.59 3.01 36.02
N GLU A 84 -22.85 3.92 35.37
CA GLU A 84 -21.51 4.32 35.80
C GLU A 84 -21.53 5.01 37.15
N GLN A 85 -22.52 5.87 37.39
CA GLN A 85 -22.62 6.65 38.64
C GLN A 85 -22.75 5.75 39.87
N PHE A 86 -23.53 4.67 39.75
CA PHE A 86 -23.64 3.69 40.81
C PHE A 86 -22.29 3.03 41.12
N LEU A 87 -21.53 2.64 40.09
CA LEU A 87 -20.20 2.05 40.28
C LEU A 87 -19.22 3.05 40.91
N VAL A 88 -19.21 4.30 40.44
CA VAL A 88 -18.42 5.39 41.04
C VAL A 88 -18.74 5.54 42.51
N ASN A 89 -20.04 5.63 42.85
CA ASN A 89 -20.49 5.75 44.23
C ASN A 89 -20.00 4.59 45.12
N LYS A 90 -20.23 3.34 44.69
CA LYS A 90 -19.84 2.16 45.48
C LYS A 90 -18.33 2.10 45.71
N VAL A 91 -17.52 2.40 44.69
CA VAL A 91 -16.07 2.42 44.87
C VAL A 91 -15.66 3.55 45.81
N LYS A 92 -16.16 4.77 45.61
CA LYS A 92 -15.65 5.97 46.29
C LYS A 92 -16.26 6.26 47.66
N ASN A 93 -17.38 5.63 48.01
CA ASN A 93 -18.03 5.77 49.32
C ASN A 93 -17.97 4.51 50.19
N ASP A 94 -17.71 3.33 49.64
CA ASP A 94 -17.89 2.06 50.37
C ASP A 94 -16.66 1.14 50.26
N TRP A 95 -16.18 0.86 49.06
CA TRP A 95 -15.14 -0.18 48.88
C TRP A 95 -13.70 0.36 48.93
N ALA A 96 -13.49 1.58 48.45
CA ALA A 96 -12.20 2.26 48.37
C ALA A 96 -12.40 3.76 48.56
N GLU A 97 -12.86 4.12 49.77
CA GLU A 97 -13.32 5.45 50.14
C GLU A 97 -12.37 6.58 49.71
N SER A 98 -12.92 7.57 49.02
CA SER A 98 -12.20 8.80 48.65
C SER A 98 -13.18 9.89 48.22
N ASP A 99 -13.38 10.87 49.10
CA ASP A 99 -14.34 11.96 48.88
C ASP A 99 -13.93 12.89 47.74
N TYR A 100 -12.64 13.17 47.57
CA TYR A 100 -12.16 14.21 46.66
C TYR A 100 -11.20 13.69 45.61
N SER A 101 -11.35 12.45 45.17
CA SER A 101 -10.66 11.95 43.99
C SER A 101 -11.53 11.04 43.14
N ASP A 102 -11.73 11.38 41.87
CA ASP A 102 -12.52 10.60 40.93
C ASP A 102 -11.75 9.36 40.44
N GLY A 103 -10.44 9.47 40.23
CA GLY A 103 -9.61 8.47 39.55
C GLY A 103 -9.53 7.12 40.26
N TYR A 104 -9.63 6.02 39.52
CA TYR A 104 -9.48 4.65 40.03
C TYR A 104 -9.09 3.66 38.92
N SER A 105 -8.99 2.36 39.24
CA SER A 105 -8.66 1.29 38.28
C SER A 105 -9.90 0.47 37.92
N SER A 106 -10.16 0.29 36.61
CA SER A 106 -11.26 -0.55 36.11
C SER A 106 -11.14 -2.01 36.56
N LEU A 107 -9.91 -2.56 36.55
CA LEU A 107 -9.63 -3.92 37.03
C LEU A 107 -10.07 -4.08 38.49
N ASN A 108 -9.64 -3.16 39.34
CA ASN A 108 -9.92 -3.23 40.78
C ASN A 108 -11.40 -2.97 41.07
N ALA A 109 -12.03 -2.04 40.38
CA ALA A 109 -13.45 -1.75 40.53
C ALA A 109 -14.33 -2.98 40.23
N ILE A 110 -14.06 -3.68 39.12
CA ILE A 110 -14.79 -4.89 38.74
C ILE A 110 -14.57 -6.01 39.77
N ASN A 111 -13.34 -6.18 40.23
CA ASN A 111 -13.01 -7.21 41.21
C ASN A 111 -13.61 -6.93 42.59
N LEU A 112 -13.67 -5.66 43.01
CA LEU A 112 -14.39 -5.24 44.22
C LEU A 112 -15.90 -5.49 44.08
N ALA A 113 -16.51 -5.12 42.96
CA ALA A 113 -17.91 -5.41 42.71
C ALA A 113 -18.22 -6.91 42.83
N THR A 114 -17.36 -7.76 42.27
CA THR A 114 -17.49 -9.22 42.38
C THR A 114 -17.27 -9.72 43.81
N GLN A 115 -16.26 -9.21 44.51
CA GLN A 115 -15.98 -9.56 45.90
C GLN A 115 -17.16 -9.24 46.83
N HIS A 116 -17.83 -8.11 46.59
CA HIS A 116 -18.99 -7.68 47.36
C HIS A 116 -20.32 -8.27 46.85
N GLY A 117 -20.30 -9.12 45.81
CA GLY A 117 -21.52 -9.67 45.21
C GLY A 117 -22.47 -8.60 44.64
N GLN A 118 -21.94 -7.44 44.27
CA GLN A 118 -22.73 -6.31 43.82
C GLN A 118 -23.16 -6.50 42.36
N VAL A 119 -24.46 -6.49 42.12
CA VAL A 119 -25.03 -6.39 40.78
C VAL A 119 -25.11 -4.92 40.36
N MET A 120 -24.82 -4.65 39.09
CA MET A 120 -24.89 -3.33 38.48
C MET A 120 -26.33 -3.03 38.05
N PRO A 121 -26.93 -1.93 38.54
CA PRO A 121 -28.26 -1.52 38.12
C PRO A 121 -28.22 -0.85 36.74
N SER A 122 -29.41 -0.63 36.17
CA SER A 122 -29.55 0.17 34.96
C SER A 122 -29.20 1.64 35.20
N GLU A 123 -28.74 2.33 34.16
CA GLU A 123 -28.50 3.78 34.13
C GLU A 123 -29.72 4.60 34.59
N SER A 124 -30.94 4.09 34.41
CA SER A 124 -32.15 4.76 34.91
C SER A 124 -32.28 4.78 36.44
N VAL A 125 -31.57 3.89 37.15
CA VAL A 125 -31.58 3.82 38.62
C VAL A 125 -30.73 4.93 39.23
N TRP A 126 -29.61 5.25 38.59
CA TRP A 126 -28.79 6.41 38.94
C TRP A 126 -28.12 6.94 37.70
N THR A 127 -28.74 7.95 37.10
CA THR A 127 -28.23 8.61 35.90
C THR A 127 -26.90 9.27 36.18
N TYR A 128 -25.98 9.20 35.23
CA TYR A 128 -24.67 9.81 35.35
C TYR A 128 -24.74 11.33 35.47
N ASN A 129 -23.93 11.87 36.38
CA ASN A 129 -23.75 13.30 36.54
C ASN A 129 -22.48 13.77 35.85
N THR A 130 -22.65 14.59 34.81
CA THR A 130 -21.56 15.18 34.05
C THR A 130 -20.80 16.27 34.82
N ALA A 131 -21.37 16.78 35.92
CA ALA A 131 -20.78 17.80 36.79
C ALA A 131 -20.14 18.98 36.01
N PRO A 132 -20.91 19.70 35.17
CA PRO A 132 -20.39 20.72 34.27
C PRO A 132 -19.75 21.92 35.00
N ASN A 133 -20.14 22.16 36.26
CA ASN A 133 -19.61 23.23 37.09
C ASN A 133 -18.32 22.85 37.82
N ARG A 134 -17.85 21.60 37.67
CA ARG A 134 -16.57 21.15 38.21
C ARG A 134 -15.43 21.84 37.47
N ALA A 135 -14.47 22.39 38.23
CA ALA A 135 -13.23 22.87 37.65
C ALA A 135 -12.45 21.69 37.04
N ASP A 136 -12.07 21.83 35.76
CA ASP A 136 -11.51 20.72 34.98
C ASP A 136 -10.31 20.05 35.66
N SER A 137 -10.35 18.71 35.73
CA SER A 137 -9.20 17.85 36.03
C SER A 137 -8.47 18.08 37.36
N ARG A 138 -9.11 18.68 38.37
CA ARG A 138 -8.51 18.88 39.70
C ARG A 138 -9.12 17.98 40.77
N ASP A 139 -8.26 17.20 41.43
CA ASP A 139 -8.58 16.32 42.55
C ASP A 139 -7.90 16.81 43.85
N GLY A 140 -8.29 16.21 44.98
CA GLY A 140 -7.63 16.31 46.27
C GLY A 140 -8.19 17.36 47.23
N LYS A 141 -9.14 18.21 46.78
CA LYS A 141 -9.73 19.27 47.60
C LYS A 141 -11.22 19.42 47.41
N ALA A 142 -11.93 19.69 48.51
CA ALA A 142 -13.37 19.95 48.51
C ALA A 142 -13.77 21.14 47.63
N GLU A 143 -12.92 22.16 47.52
CA GLU A 143 -13.19 23.34 46.69
C GLU A 143 -13.36 23.02 45.20
N TYR A 144 -12.76 21.94 44.70
CA TYR A 144 -12.85 21.53 43.29
C TYR A 144 -14.15 20.80 42.95
N TYR A 145 -14.85 20.29 43.97
CA TYR A 145 -16.11 19.56 43.82
C TYR A 145 -17.33 20.44 44.12
N ARG A 146 -17.15 21.73 44.36
CA ARG A 146 -18.27 22.65 44.62
C ARG A 146 -19.14 22.82 43.36
N GLY A 147 -20.43 22.56 43.49
CA GLY A 147 -21.41 22.70 42.41
C GLY A 147 -21.44 21.51 41.45
N THR A 148 -20.72 20.43 41.74
CA THR A 148 -20.82 19.17 40.97
C THR A 148 -22.24 18.62 41.04
N CYS A 149 -22.98 18.86 42.12
CA CYS A 149 -24.36 18.41 42.29
C CYS A 149 -25.43 19.28 41.62
N ASP A 150 -25.06 20.43 41.07
CA ASP A 150 -26.03 21.37 40.47
C ASP A 150 -26.93 20.73 39.39
N PRO A 151 -26.45 19.83 38.51
CA PRO A 151 -27.31 19.15 37.54
C PRO A 151 -28.39 18.27 38.16
N TYR A 152 -28.20 17.79 39.40
CA TYR A 152 -29.24 17.07 40.15
C TYR A 152 -30.24 18.00 40.84
N GLY A 153 -30.07 19.32 40.75
CA GLY A 153 -31.06 20.30 41.20
C GLY A 153 -31.06 20.60 42.71
N THR A 154 -29.99 20.31 43.45
CA THR A 154 -29.92 20.56 44.89
C THR A 154 -28.65 21.33 45.30
N THR A 155 -28.70 22.66 45.24
CA THR A 155 -27.70 23.51 45.90
C THR A 155 -28.03 23.64 47.39
N GLY A 156 -27.11 23.24 48.28
CA GLY A 156 -27.16 23.65 49.70
C GLY A 156 -27.72 22.64 50.73
N GLY A 157 -27.50 21.33 50.55
CA GLY A 157 -27.73 20.31 51.59
C GLY A 157 -28.91 19.36 51.30
N GLY A 158 -28.69 18.40 50.39
CA GLY A 158 -29.64 17.34 50.02
C GLY A 158 -29.11 16.48 48.86
N TRP A 159 -29.55 15.20 48.78
CA TRP A 159 -29.19 14.04 47.89
C TRP A 159 -27.73 13.89 47.40
N CYS A 160 -27.01 14.93 47.01
CA CYS A 160 -25.66 14.82 46.48
C CYS A 160 -24.65 15.58 47.36
N SER A 161 -23.49 14.98 47.63
CA SER A 161 -22.53 15.42 48.65
C SER A 161 -21.47 16.41 48.19
N GLU A 162 -21.45 16.83 46.93
CA GLU A 162 -20.36 17.64 46.34
C GLU A 162 -18.99 16.95 46.54
N THR A 163 -18.98 15.63 46.33
CA THR A 163 -17.82 14.74 46.43
C THR A 163 -17.76 13.83 45.20
N ALA A 164 -16.66 13.10 45.01
CA ALA A 164 -16.49 12.13 43.93
C ALA A 164 -17.57 11.03 43.92
N HIS A 165 -18.05 10.59 45.07
CA HIS A 165 -19.09 9.56 45.13
C HIS A 165 -20.52 10.10 45.00
N GLU A 166 -20.75 11.40 45.25
CA GLU A 166 -22.06 12.06 45.14
C GLU A 166 -23.19 11.40 45.97
N SER A 167 -22.84 10.80 47.10
CA SER A 167 -23.82 10.19 48.01
C SER A 167 -24.69 11.25 48.67
N PRO A 168 -25.90 10.90 49.13
CA PRO A 168 -26.65 11.75 50.06
C PRO A 168 -25.85 12.07 51.31
N ALA A 169 -25.56 13.34 51.53
CA ALA A 169 -24.99 13.84 52.77
C ALA A 169 -26.10 14.18 53.77
N TYR A 170 -25.91 13.76 55.01
CA TYR A 170 -26.73 14.15 56.16
C TYR A 170 -25.82 14.77 57.21
N CYS A 171 -26.11 16.02 57.56
CA CYS A 171 -25.34 16.76 58.56
C CYS A 171 -26.20 17.03 59.79
N THR A 172 -25.61 16.90 60.98
CA THR A 172 -26.21 17.29 62.25
C THR A 172 -25.25 18.21 63.00
N THR A 173 -25.78 19.27 63.61
CA THR A 173 -24.98 20.19 64.43
C THR A 173 -25.23 19.88 65.90
N VAL A 174 -24.17 19.55 66.63
CA VAL A 174 -24.19 19.37 68.07
C VAL A 174 -23.32 20.46 68.70
N LEU A 175 -23.95 21.32 69.49
CA LEU A 175 -23.34 22.56 70.01
C LEU A 175 -22.85 23.47 68.87
N ILE A 176 -21.54 23.63 68.72
CA ILE A 176 -20.88 24.45 67.68
C ILE A 176 -20.22 23.61 66.58
N PHE A 177 -20.30 22.28 66.66
CA PHE A 177 -19.66 21.37 65.71
C PHE A 177 -20.70 20.74 64.79
N THR A 178 -20.45 20.81 63.48
CA THR A 178 -21.27 20.13 62.46
C THR A 178 -20.60 18.82 62.07
N TYR A 179 -21.34 17.73 62.20
CA TYR A 179 -20.94 16.39 61.79
C TYR A 179 -21.74 15.98 60.57
N CYS A 180 -21.06 15.64 59.48
CA CYS A 180 -21.69 15.15 58.26
C CYS A 180 -21.31 13.68 58.04
N GLY A 181 -22.27 12.90 57.54
CA GLY A 181 -22.04 11.54 57.08
C GLY A 181 -22.76 11.29 55.78
N TYR A 182 -22.30 10.29 55.04
CA TYR A 182 -22.87 9.93 53.74
C TYR A 182 -23.72 8.68 53.86
N LYS A 183 -24.82 8.65 53.10
CA LYS A 183 -25.67 7.47 52.98
C LYS A 183 -24.97 6.42 52.13
N THR A 184 -24.71 5.26 52.71
CA THR A 184 -24.29 4.08 51.94
C THR A 184 -25.43 3.65 51.01
N MET A 185 -25.15 3.67 49.72
CA MET A 185 -26.13 3.30 48.70
C MET A 185 -26.12 1.79 48.50
N THR A 186 -27.32 1.19 48.54
CA THR A 186 -27.55 -0.24 48.35
C THR A 186 -28.54 -0.46 47.21
N PHE A 187 -28.31 -1.53 46.44
CA PHE A 187 -29.21 -1.97 45.38
C PHE A 187 -29.35 -3.49 45.46
N SER A 188 -30.60 -3.96 45.52
CA SER A 188 -30.97 -5.38 45.61
C SER A 188 -31.98 -5.80 44.53
N GLY A 189 -32.20 -4.95 43.54
CA GLY A 189 -33.09 -5.24 42.41
C GLY A 189 -32.41 -6.13 41.35
N SER A 190 -33.12 -6.34 40.23
CA SER A 190 -32.55 -7.03 39.07
C SER A 190 -31.40 -6.21 38.47
N GLY A 191 -30.24 -6.82 38.28
CA GLY A 191 -29.06 -6.18 37.73
C GLY A 191 -28.09 -7.19 37.11
N VAL A 192 -26.94 -6.71 36.64
CA VAL A 192 -25.93 -7.53 35.98
C VAL A 192 -24.71 -7.71 36.88
N SER A 193 -24.28 -8.95 37.10
CA SER A 193 -23.03 -9.20 37.85
C SER A 193 -21.80 -8.70 37.08
N ALA A 194 -20.85 -8.08 37.76
CA ALA A 194 -19.64 -7.55 37.12
C ALA A 194 -18.75 -8.66 36.52
N GLY A 195 -18.69 -9.83 37.16
CA GLY A 195 -17.74 -10.89 36.82
C GLY A 195 -16.29 -10.54 37.20
N LYS A 196 -15.38 -11.50 37.10
CA LYS A 196 -13.96 -11.27 37.44
C LYS A 196 -13.24 -10.58 36.27
N ALA A 197 -12.32 -9.67 36.57
CA ALA A 197 -11.41 -9.10 35.58
C ALA A 197 -9.96 -9.56 35.84
N VAL A 198 -9.22 -9.78 34.76
CA VAL A 198 -7.83 -10.27 34.79
C VAL A 198 -6.92 -9.40 33.93
N GLN A 199 -5.69 -9.21 34.39
CA GLN A 199 -4.65 -8.54 33.60
C GLN A 199 -4.06 -9.52 32.59
N VAL A 200 -4.01 -9.10 31.32
CA VAL A 200 -3.47 -9.89 30.21
C VAL A 200 -2.16 -9.32 29.68
N TRP A 201 -1.79 -8.10 30.09
CA TRP A 201 -0.51 -7.47 29.78
C TRP A 201 -0.23 -6.31 30.74
N SER A 202 1.05 -6.07 31.02
CA SER A 202 1.55 -4.83 31.60
C SER A 202 2.80 -4.33 30.87
N SER A 203 3.04 -3.02 30.95
CA SER A 203 4.25 -2.39 30.45
C SER A 203 5.50 -3.07 31.01
N GLY A 204 6.51 -3.23 30.16
CA GLY A 204 7.72 -4.01 30.44
C GLY A 204 7.60 -5.52 30.16
N GLN A 205 6.39 -6.07 29.96
CA GLN A 205 6.20 -7.44 29.48
C GLN A 205 6.25 -7.50 27.95
N THR A 206 6.64 -8.66 27.41
CA THR A 206 6.56 -8.94 25.97
C THR A 206 5.15 -8.71 25.44
N PHE A 207 5.01 -7.82 24.46
CA PHE A 207 3.72 -7.49 23.85
C PHE A 207 3.37 -8.51 22.77
N ASN A 208 2.49 -9.46 23.09
CA ASN A 208 2.05 -10.47 22.12
C ASN A 208 0.76 -10.03 21.41
N LEU A 209 0.92 -9.32 20.30
CA LEU A 209 -0.19 -8.80 19.50
C LEU A 209 -1.21 -9.87 19.10
N ASN A 210 -0.76 -11.09 18.77
CA ASN A 210 -1.66 -12.17 18.35
C ASN A 210 -2.60 -12.62 19.47
N ASN A 211 -2.12 -12.62 20.72
CA ASN A 211 -2.98 -12.95 21.87
C ASN A 211 -4.13 -11.94 22.03
N TYR A 212 -3.85 -10.64 21.90
CA TYR A 212 -4.86 -9.59 22.03
C TYR A 212 -5.84 -9.61 20.85
N ARG A 213 -5.36 -9.86 19.64
CA ARG A 213 -6.21 -10.08 18.46
C ARG A 213 -7.15 -11.28 18.66
N ASN A 214 -6.65 -12.37 19.23
CA ASN A 214 -7.46 -13.56 19.50
C ASN A 214 -8.54 -13.29 20.56
N LEU A 215 -8.24 -12.52 21.61
CA LEU A 215 -9.24 -12.10 22.59
C LEU A 215 -10.35 -11.26 21.94
N LEU A 216 -9.99 -10.27 21.14
CA LEU A 216 -10.95 -9.44 20.40
C LEU A 216 -11.79 -10.27 19.43
N ALA A 217 -11.17 -11.21 18.71
CA ALA A 217 -11.85 -12.13 17.79
C ALA A 217 -12.83 -13.06 18.50
N GLN A 218 -12.57 -13.37 19.77
CA GLN A 218 -13.47 -14.15 20.60
C GLN A 218 -14.55 -13.29 21.27
N GLY A 219 -14.55 -11.96 21.10
CA GLY A 219 -15.56 -11.09 21.69
C GLY A 219 -15.21 -10.57 23.08
N HIS A 220 -13.93 -10.61 23.47
CA HIS A 220 -13.46 -9.93 24.67
C HIS A 220 -13.08 -8.49 24.33
N VAL A 221 -13.73 -7.52 24.96
CA VAL A 221 -13.24 -6.13 25.00
C VAL A 221 -12.00 -6.08 25.90
N LEU A 222 -10.93 -5.44 25.44
CA LEU A 222 -9.76 -5.21 26.29
C LEU A 222 -9.91 -3.85 26.95
N MET A 223 -9.87 -3.81 28.28
CA MET A 223 -9.77 -2.55 29.02
C MET A 223 -8.31 -2.15 29.07
N ALA A 224 -8.00 -0.91 28.73
CA ALA A 224 -6.64 -0.41 28.63
C ALA A 224 -6.44 0.78 29.56
N SER A 225 -5.28 0.86 30.22
CA SER A 225 -4.89 2.00 31.06
C SER A 225 -3.58 2.60 30.57
N PHE A 226 -3.49 3.93 30.51
CA PHE A 226 -2.32 4.64 29.99
C PHE A 226 -2.31 6.12 30.41
N PRO A 227 -1.13 6.79 30.46
CA PRO A 227 -1.05 8.23 30.54
C PRO A 227 -1.47 8.89 29.21
N VAL A 228 -2.26 9.96 29.26
CA VAL A 228 -2.68 10.70 28.07
C VAL A 228 -1.66 11.77 27.73
N TYR A 229 -1.19 11.73 26.48
CA TYR A 229 -0.26 12.70 25.89
C TYR A 229 -0.97 13.57 24.87
N GLU A 230 -0.33 14.69 24.51
CA GLU A 230 -0.85 15.63 23.50
C GLU A 230 -1.16 14.94 22.18
N GLY A 231 -0.27 14.05 21.70
CA GLY A 231 -0.50 13.28 20.48
C GLY A 231 -1.75 12.39 20.48
N PHE A 232 -2.27 12.01 21.66
CA PHE A 232 -3.57 11.34 21.78
C PHE A 232 -4.72 12.34 21.87
N MET A 233 -4.55 13.42 22.63
CA MET A 233 -5.58 14.47 22.82
C MET A 233 -5.97 15.14 21.52
N SER A 234 -4.99 15.58 20.72
CA SER A 234 -5.23 16.34 19.48
C SER A 234 -5.21 15.49 18.22
N ALA A 235 -5.27 14.16 18.36
CA ALA A 235 -5.24 13.20 17.26
C ALA A 235 -6.30 13.53 16.18
N PRO A 236 -5.89 13.97 14.96
CA PRO A 236 -6.82 14.34 13.91
C PRO A 236 -7.67 13.15 13.47
N ALA A 237 -9.00 13.33 13.45
CA ALA A 237 -9.96 12.25 13.16
C ALA A 237 -9.72 10.97 14.01
N GLY A 238 -9.19 11.15 15.23
CA GLY A 238 -8.87 10.06 16.15
C GLY A 238 -7.65 9.22 15.76
N VAL A 239 -6.88 9.57 14.72
CA VAL A 239 -5.70 8.81 14.31
C VAL A 239 -4.47 9.27 15.11
N VAL A 240 -3.94 8.38 15.94
CA VAL A 240 -2.76 8.67 16.76
C VAL A 240 -1.49 8.42 15.96
N SER A 241 -0.66 9.45 15.83
CA SER A 241 0.63 9.39 15.12
C SER A 241 1.79 10.03 15.87
N ASP A 242 1.52 10.85 16.89
CA ASP A 242 2.56 11.50 17.70
C ASP A 242 2.80 10.71 19.00
N TYR A 243 4.07 10.33 19.21
CA TYR A 243 4.54 9.45 20.29
C TYR A 243 5.23 10.23 21.41
N ASP A 244 5.32 11.54 21.31
CA ASP A 244 5.99 12.38 22.30
C ASP A 244 5.28 12.29 23.65
N LYS A 245 6.09 12.21 24.72
CA LYS A 245 5.59 12.18 26.10
C LYS A 245 5.40 13.60 26.61
N LYS A 246 4.57 14.37 25.92
CA LYS A 246 4.34 15.79 26.17
C LYS A 246 2.87 16.10 26.36
N TYR A 247 2.61 17.22 27.04
CA TYR A 247 1.29 17.79 27.23
C TYR A 247 1.39 19.33 27.21
N ILE A 248 0.27 20.01 27.01
CA ILE A 248 0.18 21.46 27.09
C ILE A 248 -0.13 21.84 28.54
N ASP A 249 0.74 22.61 29.17
CA ASP A 249 0.56 23.06 30.56
C ASP A 249 -0.44 24.22 30.69
N ASP A 250 -0.72 24.65 31.93
CA ASP A 250 -1.64 25.77 32.23
C ASP A 250 -1.23 27.11 31.58
N LYS A 251 0.01 27.24 31.07
CA LYS A 251 0.50 28.43 30.37
C LYS A 251 0.36 28.31 28.86
N GLY A 252 -0.07 27.16 28.34
CA GLY A 252 -0.15 26.88 26.92
C GLY A 252 1.16 26.36 26.33
N ASP A 253 2.15 26.01 27.16
CA ASP A 253 3.46 25.53 26.70
C ASP A 253 3.48 24.00 26.56
N LEU A 254 4.04 23.50 25.45
CA LEU A 254 4.24 22.07 25.25
C LEU A 254 5.46 21.58 26.05
N VAL A 255 5.23 20.81 27.11
CA VAL A 255 6.25 20.38 28.07
C VAL A 255 6.25 18.86 28.27
N ASP A 256 7.35 18.32 28.79
CA ASP A 256 7.45 16.89 29.13
C ASP A 256 6.48 16.53 30.26
N GLY A 257 5.68 15.48 30.04
CA GLY A 257 4.66 15.04 31.00
C GLY A 257 3.44 14.44 30.31
N SER A 258 2.35 14.31 31.07
CA SER A 258 1.06 13.80 30.60
C SER A 258 -0.06 14.55 31.29
N TYR A 259 -1.23 14.65 30.66
CA TYR A 259 -2.44 15.22 31.26
C TYR A 259 -2.94 14.42 32.47
N GLY A 260 -2.59 13.14 32.56
CA GLY A 260 -3.00 12.25 33.66
C GLY A 260 -3.16 10.81 33.18
N GLY A 261 -3.59 9.94 34.09
CA GLY A 261 -3.96 8.57 33.75
C GLY A 261 -5.35 8.50 33.11
N HIS A 262 -5.55 7.56 32.19
CA HIS A 262 -6.80 7.33 31.51
C HIS A 262 -7.09 5.85 31.30
N ALA A 263 -8.37 5.52 31.12
CA ALA A 263 -8.85 4.18 30.87
C ALA A 263 -9.82 4.18 29.69
N VAL A 264 -9.67 3.21 28.79
CA VAL A 264 -10.48 3.08 27.57
C VAL A 264 -10.76 1.63 27.23
N GLN A 265 -11.67 1.40 26.29
CA GLN A 265 -11.98 0.07 25.74
C GLN A 265 -11.32 -0.09 24.37
N ILE A 266 -10.54 -1.15 24.17
CA ILE A 266 -10.10 -1.61 22.84
C ILE A 266 -11.12 -2.63 22.34
N VAL A 267 -11.66 -2.39 21.16
CA VAL A 267 -12.81 -3.14 20.62
C VAL A 267 -12.54 -3.81 19.27
N ALA A 268 -11.44 -3.45 18.59
CA ALA A 268 -11.01 -4.11 17.37
C ALA A 268 -9.51 -3.93 17.13
N PHE A 269 -8.99 -4.69 16.16
CA PHE A 269 -7.66 -4.47 15.60
C PHE A 269 -7.74 -4.62 14.07
N PHE A 270 -7.23 -3.62 13.34
CA PHE A 270 -7.06 -3.68 11.90
C PHE A 270 -5.57 -3.75 11.59
N SER A 271 -5.13 -4.88 11.04
CA SER A 271 -3.73 -5.06 10.66
C SER A 271 -3.36 -4.23 9.44
N ASN A 272 -2.06 -4.02 9.24
CA ASN A 272 -1.53 -3.47 7.99
C ASN A 272 -2.06 -4.26 6.80
N ALA A 273 -2.17 -5.58 6.87
CA ALA A 273 -2.72 -6.37 5.77
C ALA A 273 -4.21 -6.10 5.52
N ASP A 274 -5.01 -5.92 6.60
CA ASP A 274 -6.44 -5.61 6.48
C ASP A 274 -6.66 -4.23 5.84
N LEU A 275 -5.75 -3.30 6.07
CA LEU A 275 -5.81 -1.91 5.57
C LEU A 275 -5.09 -1.75 4.22
N SER A 276 -4.05 -2.54 3.98
CA SER A 276 -3.20 -2.47 2.80
C SER A 276 -3.92 -2.97 1.57
N THR A 277 -3.57 -2.36 0.47
CA THR A 277 -4.04 -2.70 -0.86
C THR A 277 -2.82 -3.04 -1.70
N PRO A 278 -2.97 -3.78 -2.81
CA PRO A 278 -1.78 -4.15 -3.58
C PRO A 278 -1.07 -2.94 -4.23
N SER A 279 -1.71 -1.76 -4.25
CA SER A 279 -1.09 -0.49 -4.68
C SER A 279 -0.53 0.39 -3.57
N TYR A 280 -0.94 0.15 -2.32
CA TYR A 280 -0.50 0.95 -1.17
C TYR A 280 -0.44 0.06 0.05
N THR A 281 0.78 -0.18 0.52
CA THR A 281 1.03 -0.90 1.75
C THR A 281 1.00 0.08 2.90
N TYR A 282 0.00 -0.05 3.78
CA TYR A 282 0.05 0.61 5.07
C TYR A 282 1.21 0.02 5.87
N ALA A 283 2.10 0.90 6.33
CA ALA A 283 3.21 0.56 7.21
C ALA A 283 2.99 1.19 8.58
N ILE A 284 1.82 0.93 9.19
CA ILE A 284 1.51 1.46 10.52
C ILE A 284 2.36 0.74 11.55
N GLY A 285 2.85 1.52 12.52
CA GLY A 285 3.65 1.07 13.64
C GLY A 285 3.03 -0.13 14.38
N GLY A 286 3.87 -1.11 14.73
CA GLY A 286 3.44 -2.35 15.38
C GLY A 286 2.52 -3.26 14.55
N GLY A 287 2.33 -2.98 13.26
CA GLY A 287 1.61 -3.86 12.34
C GLY A 287 0.12 -3.55 12.15
N GLY A 288 -0.37 -2.42 12.65
CA GLY A 288 -1.76 -1.98 12.45
C GLY A 288 -2.31 -1.11 13.59
N TYR A 289 -3.60 -0.80 13.52
CA TYR A 289 -4.32 0.00 14.52
C TYR A 289 -5.17 -0.87 15.44
N PHE A 290 -5.05 -0.65 16.75
CA PHE A 290 -6.13 -0.92 17.68
C PHE A 290 -7.21 0.14 17.53
N VAL A 291 -8.47 -0.28 17.60
CA VAL A 291 -9.63 0.62 17.68
C VAL A 291 -9.99 0.80 19.14
N VAL A 292 -9.85 2.02 19.62
CA VAL A 292 -10.16 2.44 20.98
C VAL A 292 -11.51 3.16 21.00
N LYS A 293 -12.45 2.65 21.78
CA LYS A 293 -13.69 3.34 22.16
C LYS A 293 -13.42 4.18 23.40
N ASN A 294 -13.54 5.50 23.28
CA ASN A 294 -13.30 6.45 24.36
C ASN A 294 -14.62 6.82 25.08
N SER A 295 -14.50 7.62 26.15
CA SER A 295 -15.61 8.11 26.98
C SER A 295 -15.66 9.64 27.05
N TRP A 296 -15.30 10.33 25.96
CA TRP A 296 -15.32 11.80 25.84
C TRP A 296 -16.43 12.29 24.90
N GLY A 297 -17.51 11.50 24.79
CA GLY A 297 -18.60 11.77 23.87
C GLY A 297 -18.28 11.48 22.39
N CYS A 298 -19.32 11.55 21.56
CA CYS A 298 -19.23 11.26 20.13
C CYS A 298 -18.55 12.37 19.30
N GLY A 299 -18.34 13.56 19.87
CA GLY A 299 -17.62 14.66 19.23
C GLY A 299 -16.10 14.51 19.25
N ALA A 300 -15.57 13.62 20.11
CA ALA A 300 -14.14 13.36 20.20
C ALA A 300 -13.67 12.34 19.15
N GLY A 301 -12.48 12.54 18.57
CA GLY A 301 -11.90 11.62 17.58
C GLY A 301 -12.79 11.40 16.36
N ASP A 302 -12.97 10.14 15.95
CA ASP A 302 -13.90 9.73 14.88
C ASP A 302 -15.17 9.13 15.49
N GLY A 303 -16.15 9.97 15.83
CA GLY A 303 -17.41 9.52 16.43
C GLY A 303 -17.23 8.88 17.82
N GLY A 304 -16.23 9.32 18.59
CA GLY A 304 -15.83 8.75 19.89
C GLY A 304 -14.79 7.63 19.82
N TYR A 305 -14.30 7.29 18.63
CA TYR A 305 -13.30 6.26 18.41
C TYR A 305 -11.93 6.85 18.04
N TYR A 306 -10.89 6.15 18.46
CA TYR A 306 -9.49 6.45 18.18
C TYR A 306 -8.80 5.24 17.54
N TYR A 307 -7.86 5.50 16.66
CA TYR A 307 -7.06 4.52 15.94
C TYR A 307 -5.62 4.62 16.42
N VAL A 308 -5.21 3.65 17.23
CA VAL A 308 -3.95 3.69 17.99
C VAL A 308 -3.00 2.60 17.48
N PRO A 309 -1.81 2.95 16.96
CA PRO A 309 -0.86 1.94 16.49
C PRO A 309 -0.50 0.92 17.57
N ALA A 310 -0.27 -0.35 17.19
CA ALA A 310 0.05 -1.38 18.17
C ALA A 310 1.37 -1.12 18.92
N ASP A 311 2.34 -0.48 18.29
CA ASP A 311 3.59 -0.10 18.96
C ASP A 311 3.40 1.11 19.89
N TYR A 312 2.47 2.02 19.59
CA TYR A 312 2.03 3.05 20.53
C TYR A 312 1.46 2.39 21.79
N VAL A 313 0.54 1.43 21.64
CA VAL A 313 0.00 0.67 22.78
C VAL A 313 1.14 0.01 23.57
N SER A 314 2.03 -0.72 22.89
CA SER A 314 3.11 -1.44 23.57
C SER A 314 4.13 -0.54 24.27
N SER A 315 4.28 0.72 23.84
CA SER A 315 5.32 1.64 24.32
C SER A 315 4.82 2.79 25.19
N ARG A 316 3.51 3.05 25.18
CA ARG A 316 2.88 4.15 25.93
C ARG A 316 1.82 3.68 26.93
N PHE A 317 1.24 2.49 26.76
CA PHE A 317 0.21 2.01 27.68
C PHE A 317 0.83 1.35 28.92
N ASN A 318 0.10 1.42 30.04
CA ASN A 318 0.51 0.83 31.30
C ASN A 318 0.13 -0.65 31.38
N ALA A 319 -1.08 -1.02 30.95
CA ALA A 319 -1.60 -2.38 31.07
C ALA A 319 -2.88 -2.60 30.25
N LEU A 320 -3.14 -3.88 29.93
CA LEU A 320 -4.37 -4.37 29.32
C LEU A 320 -5.03 -5.42 30.23
N TYR A 321 -6.35 -5.37 30.29
CA TYR A 321 -7.20 -6.26 31.10
C TYR A 321 -8.37 -6.78 30.27
N THR A 322 -8.99 -7.87 30.72
CA THR A 322 -10.25 -8.38 30.15
C THR A 322 -11.14 -8.92 31.26
N LEU A 323 -12.44 -8.96 31.02
CA LEU A 323 -13.34 -9.79 31.80
C LEU A 323 -13.03 -11.28 31.54
N ASP A 324 -12.98 -12.05 32.62
CA ASP A 324 -12.82 -13.49 32.67
C ASP A 324 -14.21 -14.13 32.58
N PHE A 325 -14.62 -14.43 31.35
CA PHE A 325 -15.87 -15.13 31.04
C PHE A 325 -15.60 -16.24 30.03
N ASP A 326 -16.44 -17.28 30.08
CA ASP A 326 -16.27 -18.51 29.31
C ASP A 326 -16.50 -18.34 27.79
N SER A 327 -16.45 -19.45 27.06
CA SER A 327 -16.66 -19.50 25.62
C SER A 327 -18.14 -19.42 25.20
N LYS A 328 -19.09 -19.18 26.12
CA LYS A 328 -20.52 -19.04 25.78
C LYS A 328 -20.73 -17.91 24.79
N ARG A 329 -21.45 -18.16 23.71
CA ARG A 329 -21.83 -17.15 22.71
C ARG A 329 -23.33 -17.21 22.46
N SER A 330 -23.93 -16.04 22.33
CA SER A 330 -25.35 -15.90 22.03
C SER A 330 -25.65 -16.27 20.57
N ALA A 331 -26.92 -16.59 20.26
CA ALA A 331 -27.34 -16.81 18.89
C ALA A 331 -27.08 -15.59 17.99
N ALA A 332 -27.20 -14.37 18.54
CA ALA A 332 -26.88 -13.13 17.84
C ALA A 332 -25.38 -13.06 17.49
N TRP A 333 -24.48 -13.40 18.42
CA TRP A 333 -23.04 -13.52 18.15
C TRP A 333 -22.76 -14.54 17.05
N THR A 334 -23.28 -15.75 17.18
CA THR A 334 -23.05 -16.81 16.19
C THR A 334 -23.53 -16.40 14.80
N LYS A 335 -24.69 -15.74 14.70
CA LYS A 335 -25.23 -15.25 13.44
C LYS A 335 -24.33 -14.17 12.80
N GLU A 336 -23.88 -13.20 13.61
CA GLU A 336 -23.01 -12.11 13.14
C GLU A 336 -21.64 -12.65 12.69
N GLN A 337 -21.05 -13.61 13.41
CA GLN A 337 -19.77 -14.21 12.99
C GLN A 337 -19.91 -15.12 11.76
N ALA A 338 -21.07 -15.74 11.56
CA ALA A 338 -21.35 -16.54 10.37
C ALA A 338 -21.54 -15.67 9.12
N ASN A 339 -22.05 -14.45 9.27
CA ASN A 339 -22.21 -13.46 8.19
C ASN A 339 -21.68 -12.08 8.64
N PRO A 340 -20.35 -11.92 8.71
CA PRO A 340 -19.66 -10.71 9.17
C PRO A 340 -20.17 -9.41 8.54
N GLY A 341 -21.11 -8.74 9.21
CA GLY A 341 -21.69 -7.46 8.79
C GLY A 341 -22.53 -7.47 7.52
N SER A 342 -22.57 -8.58 6.77
CA SER A 342 -23.36 -8.70 5.54
C SER A 342 -23.55 -10.16 5.14
N THR A 343 -24.67 -10.43 4.47
CA THR A 343 -24.97 -11.70 3.77
C THR A 343 -24.76 -11.59 2.26
N GLU A 344 -24.30 -10.43 1.79
CA GLU A 344 -24.02 -10.15 0.38
C GLU A 344 -22.84 -11.02 -0.11
N ALA A 345 -22.94 -11.53 -1.32
CA ALA A 345 -21.78 -12.10 -2.00
C ALA A 345 -20.90 -10.97 -2.55
N PRO A 346 -19.55 -11.10 -2.58
CA PRO A 346 -18.69 -10.10 -3.21
C PRO A 346 -19.13 -9.78 -4.63
N ALA A 347 -19.18 -8.52 -5.02
CA ALA A 347 -19.52 -8.14 -6.38
C ALA A 347 -18.29 -8.30 -7.28
N VAL A 348 -18.38 -9.14 -8.30
CA VAL A 348 -17.35 -9.31 -9.34
C VAL A 348 -17.82 -8.64 -10.63
N THR A 349 -17.02 -7.71 -11.13
CA THR A 349 -17.28 -6.97 -12.39
C THR A 349 -16.19 -7.30 -13.40
N ILE A 350 -16.59 -7.49 -14.67
CA ILE A 350 -15.64 -7.64 -15.78
C ILE A 350 -15.56 -6.30 -16.49
N ARG A 351 -14.36 -5.70 -16.50
CA ARG A 351 -14.08 -4.40 -17.15
C ARG A 351 -13.70 -4.59 -18.62
N ASN A 352 -12.99 -5.68 -18.93
CA ASN A 352 -12.68 -6.07 -20.30
C ASN A 352 -12.97 -7.57 -20.47
N ALA A 353 -13.98 -7.90 -21.28
CA ALA A 353 -14.40 -9.28 -21.51
C ALA A 353 -13.47 -10.05 -22.47
N HIS A 354 -12.73 -9.34 -23.34
CA HIS A 354 -11.91 -9.91 -24.40
C HIS A 354 -10.54 -9.21 -24.52
N PRO A 355 -9.70 -9.20 -23.47
CA PRO A 355 -8.37 -8.62 -23.56
C PRO A 355 -7.47 -9.43 -24.49
N THR A 356 -6.70 -8.73 -25.30
CA THR A 356 -5.54 -9.30 -26.00
C THR A 356 -4.32 -9.16 -25.10
N VAL A 357 -3.55 -10.23 -24.97
CA VAL A 357 -2.38 -10.30 -24.10
C VAL A 357 -1.20 -10.81 -24.91
N ASP A 358 -0.03 -10.17 -24.81
CA ASP A 358 1.15 -10.63 -25.52
C ASP A 358 1.78 -11.85 -24.82
N LEU A 359 2.14 -12.84 -25.63
CA LEU A 359 2.88 -14.02 -25.20
C LEU A 359 4.21 -13.61 -24.53
N ARG A 360 4.60 -14.26 -23.43
CA ARG A 360 5.84 -14.00 -22.67
C ARG A 360 6.01 -12.57 -22.10
N VAL A 361 5.00 -11.71 -22.22
CA VAL A 361 5.01 -10.36 -21.63
C VAL A 361 4.19 -10.34 -20.34
N GLY A 362 4.73 -9.71 -19.29
CA GLY A 362 4.03 -9.53 -18.02
C GLY A 362 2.82 -8.64 -18.20
N THR A 363 1.61 -9.17 -17.97
CA THR A 363 0.35 -8.44 -18.12
C THR A 363 -0.42 -8.42 -16.81
N ASP A 364 -0.86 -7.24 -16.39
CA ASP A 364 -1.67 -7.09 -15.19
C ASP A 364 -3.15 -7.44 -15.45
N LEU A 365 -3.56 -8.63 -14.97
CA LEU A 365 -4.92 -9.13 -15.17
C LEU A 365 -5.97 -8.37 -14.35
N ALA A 366 -5.56 -7.71 -13.27
CA ALA A 366 -6.50 -6.99 -12.42
C ALA A 366 -7.03 -5.70 -13.06
N GLY A 367 -6.40 -5.23 -14.14
CA GLY A 367 -6.97 -4.21 -15.01
C GLY A 367 -8.28 -4.64 -15.68
N PHE A 368 -8.51 -5.95 -15.83
CA PHE A 368 -9.64 -6.50 -16.59
C PHE A 368 -10.88 -6.84 -15.76
N PHE A 369 -10.78 -6.81 -14.43
CA PHE A 369 -11.91 -7.08 -13.53
C PHE A 369 -11.89 -6.18 -12.30
N GLY A 370 -12.99 -6.14 -11.56
CA GLY A 370 -13.09 -5.48 -10.26
C GLY A 370 -13.80 -6.40 -9.27
N VAL A 371 -13.37 -6.34 -8.00
CA VAL A 371 -14.01 -7.06 -6.90
C VAL A 371 -14.29 -6.05 -5.79
N THR A 372 -15.54 -5.99 -5.34
CA THR A 372 -15.97 -5.08 -4.27
C THR A 372 -16.86 -5.81 -3.27
N HIS A 373 -16.98 -5.25 -2.06
CA HIS A 373 -17.90 -5.72 -1.04
C HIS A 373 -18.28 -4.54 -0.14
N SER A 374 -19.52 -4.50 0.35
CA SER A 374 -20.05 -3.36 1.09
C SER A 374 -19.40 -3.13 2.46
N VAL A 375 -18.98 -4.20 3.15
CA VAL A 375 -18.48 -4.14 4.55
C VAL A 375 -17.15 -4.85 4.80
N ALA A 376 -16.65 -5.59 3.81
CA ALA A 376 -15.43 -6.38 3.99
C ALA A 376 -14.23 -5.52 3.61
N SER A 377 -13.18 -5.54 4.44
CA SER A 377 -11.88 -4.98 4.08
C SER A 377 -11.19 -5.82 3.00
N SER A 378 -11.37 -7.14 3.08
CA SER A 378 -10.88 -8.09 2.09
C SER A 378 -11.81 -9.29 1.92
N VAL A 379 -11.72 -9.93 0.77
CA VAL A 379 -12.43 -11.17 0.42
C VAL A 379 -11.42 -12.23 0.00
N ASN A 380 -11.79 -13.50 0.05
CA ASN A 380 -10.96 -14.56 -0.53
C ASN A 380 -11.19 -14.59 -2.04
N LEU A 381 -10.15 -14.28 -2.80
CA LEU A 381 -10.16 -14.31 -4.26
C LEU A 381 -9.35 -15.48 -4.77
N THR A 382 -9.94 -16.21 -5.71
CA THR A 382 -9.25 -17.20 -6.54
C THR A 382 -9.40 -16.79 -8.00
N VAL A 383 -8.28 -16.68 -8.72
CA VAL A 383 -8.26 -16.44 -10.17
C VAL A 383 -7.65 -17.66 -10.86
N ARG A 384 -8.36 -18.24 -11.83
CA ARG A 384 -7.91 -19.44 -12.57
C ARG A 384 -7.97 -19.23 -14.07
N SER A 385 -7.02 -19.81 -14.79
CA SER A 385 -7.03 -19.94 -16.24
C SER A 385 -7.43 -21.36 -16.62
N SER A 386 -8.24 -21.49 -17.68
CA SER A 386 -8.59 -22.80 -18.27
C SER A 386 -7.37 -23.55 -18.83
N VAL A 387 -6.25 -22.87 -19.06
CA VAL A 387 -5.01 -23.45 -19.62
C VAL A 387 -3.90 -23.48 -18.58
N ASP A 388 -3.66 -22.39 -17.86
CA ASP A 388 -2.49 -22.23 -16.98
C ASP A 388 -2.78 -22.58 -15.51
N GLY A 389 -4.01 -22.97 -15.18
CA GLY A 389 -4.37 -23.39 -13.83
C GLY A 389 -4.57 -22.23 -12.85
N LEU A 390 -3.99 -22.33 -11.65
CA LEU A 390 -4.19 -21.33 -10.59
C LEU A 390 -3.30 -20.11 -10.84
N LEU A 391 -3.92 -18.94 -11.04
CA LEU A 391 -3.22 -17.68 -11.21
C LEU A 391 -3.10 -16.90 -9.91
N PHE A 392 -4.09 -16.95 -9.02
CA PHE A 392 -4.07 -16.28 -7.72
C PHE A 392 -4.96 -17.03 -6.73
N ASP A 393 -4.54 -17.11 -5.46
CA ASP A 393 -5.36 -17.57 -4.35
C ASP A 393 -4.96 -16.84 -3.07
N GLY A 394 -5.88 -16.12 -2.45
CA GLY A 394 -5.62 -15.40 -1.20
C GLY A 394 -6.55 -14.23 -0.94
N ALA A 395 -6.20 -13.44 0.07
CA ALA A 395 -6.94 -12.24 0.44
C ALA A 395 -6.82 -11.16 -0.64
N TRP A 396 -7.95 -10.55 -0.98
CA TRP A 396 -8.06 -9.47 -1.97
C TRP A 396 -8.84 -8.31 -1.37
N ASN A 397 -8.22 -7.13 -1.34
CA ASN A 397 -8.81 -5.95 -0.73
C ASN A 397 -10.02 -5.44 -1.57
N THR A 398 -11.10 -5.07 -0.89
CA THR A 398 -12.36 -4.59 -1.50
C THR A 398 -12.67 -3.12 -1.24
N ALA A 399 -11.78 -2.38 -0.59
CA ALA A 399 -11.98 -0.99 -0.21
C ALA A 399 -12.00 -0.02 -1.42
N PRO A 400 -12.94 0.94 -1.46
CA PRO A 400 -13.29 1.71 -2.67
C PRO A 400 -12.27 2.79 -3.12
N PHE A 401 -11.15 3.01 -2.42
CA PHE A 401 -10.26 4.16 -2.65
C PHE A 401 -8.79 3.84 -2.92
N THR A 402 -8.47 2.70 -3.52
CA THR A 402 -7.08 2.41 -3.91
C THR A 402 -6.96 2.00 -5.37
N PHE A 403 -5.82 2.37 -5.95
CA PHE A 403 -5.44 2.03 -7.31
C PHE A 403 -5.63 0.51 -7.52
N PRO A 404 -5.97 0.07 -8.75
CA PRO A 404 -6.26 -1.34 -8.99
C PRO A 404 -5.14 -2.21 -8.42
N ALA A 405 -5.51 -3.12 -7.54
CA ALA A 405 -4.66 -4.19 -7.06
C ALA A 405 -3.90 -4.82 -8.24
N SER A 406 -2.59 -5.06 -8.19
CA SER A 406 -1.87 -5.59 -9.35
C SER A 406 -1.81 -7.12 -9.34
N LEU A 407 -2.08 -7.74 -10.50
CA LEU A 407 -2.00 -9.17 -10.75
C LEU A 407 -1.23 -9.45 -12.06
N VAL A 408 0.08 -9.16 -12.07
CA VAL A 408 0.93 -9.38 -13.25
C VAL A 408 1.16 -10.87 -13.50
N ARG A 409 0.81 -11.36 -14.69
CA ARG A 409 1.04 -12.74 -15.13
C ARG A 409 1.68 -12.78 -16.52
N THR A 410 2.58 -13.74 -16.70
CA THR A 410 3.26 -14.01 -17.97
C THR A 410 2.80 -15.35 -18.50
N PHE A 411 2.26 -15.37 -19.72
CA PHE A 411 1.76 -16.58 -20.36
C PHE A 411 2.80 -17.18 -21.32
N THR A 412 2.86 -18.51 -21.41
CA THR A 412 3.91 -19.23 -22.17
C THR A 412 3.40 -19.95 -23.42
N SER A 413 2.09 -19.92 -23.68
CA SER A 413 1.48 -20.51 -24.87
C SER A 413 0.42 -19.57 -25.47
N THR A 414 0.21 -19.62 -26.78
CA THR A 414 -0.82 -18.83 -27.46
C THR A 414 -2.21 -19.44 -27.29
N GLY A 415 -3.23 -18.64 -27.61
CA GLY A 415 -4.63 -19.08 -27.66
C GLY A 415 -5.51 -18.48 -26.58
N GLN A 416 -6.81 -18.80 -26.68
CA GLN A 416 -7.84 -18.29 -25.78
C GLN A 416 -7.79 -19.01 -24.43
N ARG A 417 -7.94 -18.21 -23.37
CA ARG A 417 -7.99 -18.65 -21.98
C ARG A 417 -9.26 -18.10 -21.36
N THR A 418 -10.10 -18.99 -20.83
CA THR A 418 -11.18 -18.55 -19.95
C THR A 418 -10.57 -18.27 -18.59
N ILE A 419 -10.61 -17.01 -18.17
CA ILE A 419 -10.17 -16.58 -16.85
C ILE A 419 -11.38 -16.53 -15.95
N THR A 420 -11.38 -17.36 -14.91
CA THR A 420 -12.42 -17.41 -13.88
C THR A 420 -11.97 -16.61 -12.67
N VAL A 421 -12.77 -15.61 -12.32
CA VAL A 421 -12.60 -14.75 -11.14
C VAL A 421 -13.67 -15.14 -10.13
N ARG A 422 -13.25 -15.83 -9.06
CA ARG A 422 -14.12 -16.32 -8.00
C ARG A 422 -13.79 -15.61 -6.70
N ALA A 423 -14.72 -14.80 -6.20
CA ALA A 423 -14.58 -14.09 -4.93
C ALA A 423 -15.54 -14.67 -3.90
N SER A 424 -15.09 -14.78 -2.65
CA SER A 424 -15.92 -15.31 -1.56
C SER A 424 -15.73 -14.55 -0.25
N TYR A 425 -16.83 -14.40 0.48
CA TYR A 425 -16.88 -13.79 1.80
C TYR A 425 -17.93 -14.49 2.64
N ALA A 426 -17.53 -14.99 3.82
CA ALA A 426 -18.43 -15.64 4.76
C ALA A 426 -19.27 -16.79 4.17
N GLY A 427 -18.68 -17.57 3.28
CA GLY A 427 -19.38 -18.67 2.58
C GLY A 427 -20.22 -18.23 1.37
N ASN A 428 -20.50 -16.93 1.21
CA ASN A 428 -21.13 -16.38 0.01
C ASN A 428 -20.10 -16.23 -1.10
N VAL A 429 -20.47 -16.61 -2.33
CA VAL A 429 -19.55 -16.71 -3.46
C VAL A 429 -20.15 -16.01 -4.68
N SER A 430 -19.32 -15.26 -5.39
CA SER A 430 -19.60 -14.76 -6.73
C SER A 430 -18.51 -15.21 -7.68
N GLU A 431 -18.92 -15.54 -8.90
CA GLU A 431 -18.01 -15.97 -9.95
C GLU A 431 -18.37 -15.31 -11.27
N LYS A 432 -17.36 -14.81 -11.97
CA LYS A 432 -17.48 -14.31 -13.34
C LYS A 432 -16.29 -14.80 -14.16
N THR A 433 -16.48 -14.81 -15.48
CA THR A 433 -15.44 -15.21 -16.42
C THR A 433 -15.24 -14.16 -17.50
N PHE A 434 -14.01 -14.05 -18.01
CA PHE A 434 -13.68 -13.34 -19.25
C PHE A 434 -12.71 -14.17 -20.09
N VAL A 435 -12.56 -13.85 -21.38
CA VAL A 435 -11.72 -14.63 -22.30
C VAL A 435 -10.51 -13.79 -22.70
N ALA A 436 -9.34 -14.13 -22.16
CA ALA A 436 -8.08 -13.52 -22.58
C ALA A 436 -7.53 -14.24 -23.81
N ASN A 437 -7.24 -13.49 -24.88
CA ASN A 437 -6.62 -14.02 -26.09
C ASN A 437 -5.12 -13.75 -26.03
N VAL A 438 -4.32 -14.78 -25.77
CA VAL A 438 -2.86 -14.63 -25.77
C VAL A 438 -2.36 -14.79 -27.19
N VAL A 439 -1.74 -13.73 -27.71
CA VAL A 439 -1.30 -13.66 -29.08
C VAL A 439 0.21 -13.63 -29.17
N ASN A 440 0.70 -14.20 -30.26
CA ASN A 440 2.04 -13.97 -30.74
C ASN A 440 1.96 -12.91 -31.85
N SER A 441 2.60 -11.78 -31.64
CA SER A 441 2.73 -10.66 -32.58
C SER A 441 3.93 -10.90 -33.47
N ALA A 442 3.82 -10.57 -34.76
CA ALA A 442 4.94 -10.71 -35.69
C ALA A 442 6.07 -9.71 -35.39
N PRO A 443 7.33 -10.06 -35.68
CA PRO A 443 8.46 -9.17 -35.44
C PRO A 443 8.39 -7.92 -36.31
N SER A 444 8.83 -6.79 -35.77
CA SER A 444 9.08 -5.58 -36.52
C SER A 444 10.36 -5.72 -37.36
N LEU A 445 10.34 -5.18 -38.58
CA LEU A 445 11.47 -5.17 -39.50
C LEU A 445 11.51 -3.83 -40.23
N ALA A 446 12.65 -3.15 -40.09
CA ALA A 446 13.03 -2.01 -40.92
C ALA A 446 14.34 -2.35 -41.64
N ILE A 447 14.48 -1.93 -42.89
CA ILE A 447 15.70 -2.09 -43.68
C ILE A 447 16.18 -0.74 -44.18
N SER A 448 17.49 -0.58 -44.21
CA SER A 448 18.13 0.67 -44.61
C SER A 448 19.43 0.42 -45.33
N GLY A 449 19.63 1.17 -46.42
CA GLY A 449 20.92 1.44 -47.03
C GLY A 449 21.19 2.94 -46.98
N ALA A 450 22.44 3.35 -47.08
CA ALA A 450 22.82 4.75 -47.12
C ALA A 450 23.75 5.02 -48.32
N GLY A 451 23.68 6.24 -48.86
CA GLY A 451 24.46 6.65 -50.03
C GLY A 451 23.99 6.02 -51.35
N THR A 452 24.75 6.30 -52.41
CA THR A 452 24.48 5.84 -53.78
C THR A 452 25.02 4.43 -54.00
N ALA A 453 24.19 3.54 -54.58
CA ALA A 453 24.62 2.20 -54.98
C ALA A 453 25.26 2.24 -56.37
N TYR A 454 26.43 1.62 -56.52
CA TYR A 454 27.16 1.51 -57.78
C TYR A 454 27.27 0.06 -58.23
N VAL A 455 27.27 -0.16 -59.55
CA VAL A 455 27.47 -1.50 -60.13
C VAL A 455 28.86 -2.03 -59.77
N ALA A 456 28.95 -3.35 -59.53
CA ALA A 456 30.18 -4.06 -59.14
C ALA A 456 30.85 -3.60 -57.82
N GLU A 457 30.26 -2.65 -57.08
CA GLU A 457 30.69 -2.28 -55.74
C GLU A 457 29.80 -2.93 -54.67
N ALA A 458 30.38 -3.27 -53.52
CA ALA A 458 29.62 -3.78 -52.39
C ALA A 458 28.84 -2.65 -51.72
N TYR A 459 27.52 -2.76 -51.68
CA TYR A 459 26.62 -1.80 -51.04
C TYR A 459 26.11 -2.37 -49.72
N ALA A 460 26.47 -1.74 -48.60
CA ALA A 460 26.09 -2.19 -47.26
C ALA A 460 24.61 -1.89 -46.96
N ILE A 461 23.89 -2.89 -46.46
CA ILE A 461 22.48 -2.79 -46.08
C ILE A 461 22.32 -3.41 -44.68
N SER A 462 21.53 -2.76 -43.84
CA SER A 462 21.22 -3.21 -42.48
C SER A 462 19.72 -3.44 -42.29
N ALA A 463 19.40 -4.36 -41.40
CA ALA A 463 18.08 -4.54 -40.82
C ALA A 463 18.10 -4.16 -39.33
N THR A 464 17.03 -3.49 -38.91
CA THR A 464 16.67 -3.29 -37.50
C THR A 464 15.43 -4.12 -37.23
N VAL A 465 15.52 -5.00 -36.23
CA VAL A 465 14.45 -5.95 -35.88
C VAL A 465 14.11 -5.86 -34.41
N SER A 466 12.86 -6.10 -34.06
CA SER A 466 12.42 -6.26 -32.68
C SER A 466 11.15 -7.09 -32.61
N ASP A 467 10.88 -7.70 -31.47
CA ASP A 467 9.62 -8.38 -31.22
C ASP A 467 9.21 -8.14 -29.76
N VAL A 468 7.92 -7.92 -29.54
CA VAL A 468 7.36 -7.68 -28.20
C VAL A 468 7.33 -8.97 -27.37
N ASN A 469 7.20 -10.14 -28.00
CA ASN A 469 7.02 -11.43 -27.34
C ASN A 469 8.23 -12.39 -27.49
N ASP A 470 9.26 -12.00 -28.25
CA ASP A 470 10.47 -12.80 -28.46
C ASP A 470 11.68 -12.04 -27.92
N ALA A 471 12.41 -12.68 -27.02
CA ALA A 471 13.53 -12.05 -26.33
C ALA A 471 14.80 -12.14 -27.17
N GLY A 472 15.33 -10.97 -27.54
CA GLY A 472 16.71 -10.82 -28.01
C GLY A 472 16.85 -10.59 -29.51
N THR A 473 17.25 -9.37 -29.85
CA THR A 473 17.55 -8.91 -31.22
C THR A 473 18.56 -9.79 -31.94
N ALA A 474 19.51 -10.42 -31.22
CA ALA A 474 20.49 -11.32 -31.80
C ALA A 474 19.86 -12.57 -32.45
N ALA A 475 18.85 -13.16 -31.80
CA ALA A 475 18.16 -14.34 -32.31
C ALA A 475 17.31 -13.99 -33.54
N LEU A 476 16.61 -12.85 -33.49
CA LEU A 476 15.87 -12.31 -34.64
C LEU A 476 16.80 -11.96 -35.81
N CYS A 477 17.98 -11.41 -35.53
CA CYS A 477 18.99 -11.14 -36.54
C CYS A 477 19.51 -12.41 -37.21
N ALA A 478 19.78 -13.46 -36.44
CA ALA A 478 20.18 -14.76 -36.99
C ALA A 478 19.09 -15.38 -37.89
N ARG A 479 17.81 -15.13 -37.59
CA ARG A 479 16.65 -15.58 -38.39
C ARG A 479 16.25 -14.63 -39.52
N THR A 480 16.94 -13.49 -39.67
CA THR A 480 16.68 -12.55 -40.76
C THR A 480 17.37 -13.04 -42.03
N THR A 481 16.59 -13.22 -43.10
CA THR A 481 17.04 -13.75 -44.39
C THR A 481 16.94 -12.68 -45.48
N TRP A 482 17.85 -12.72 -46.45
CA TRP A 482 17.95 -11.75 -47.55
C TRP A 482 17.85 -12.42 -48.92
N SER A 483 17.26 -11.72 -49.88
CA SER A 483 17.15 -12.15 -51.26
C SER A 483 17.27 -10.99 -52.24
N VAL A 484 17.91 -11.30 -53.38
CA VAL A 484 18.10 -10.40 -54.54
C VAL A 484 17.88 -11.21 -55.82
N THR A 485 17.67 -10.53 -56.94
CA THR A 485 17.52 -11.19 -58.25
C THR A 485 18.85 -11.16 -59.00
N SER A 486 19.18 -12.25 -59.71
CA SER A 486 20.33 -12.28 -60.63
C SER A 486 20.29 -11.07 -61.60
N PRO A 487 21.43 -10.44 -61.94
CA PRO A 487 22.81 -10.82 -61.63
C PRO A 487 23.38 -10.30 -60.29
N ASP A 488 22.55 -9.82 -59.36
CA ASP A 488 23.04 -9.30 -58.07
C ASP A 488 23.43 -10.42 -57.11
N VAL A 489 24.43 -10.17 -56.26
CA VAL A 489 24.98 -11.15 -55.33
C VAL A 489 25.01 -10.60 -53.91
N LEU A 490 24.59 -11.40 -52.93
CA LEU A 490 24.66 -11.09 -51.50
C LEU A 490 25.97 -11.61 -50.90
N SER A 491 26.56 -10.86 -49.96
CA SER A 491 27.71 -11.31 -49.18
C SER A 491 27.37 -12.46 -48.22
N THR A 492 26.13 -12.47 -47.71
CA THR A 492 25.52 -13.55 -46.91
C THR A 492 24.01 -13.49 -47.07
N THR A 493 23.34 -14.63 -46.93
CA THR A 493 21.87 -14.72 -47.03
C THR A 493 21.17 -14.55 -45.69
N THR A 494 21.90 -14.46 -44.58
CA THR A 494 21.34 -14.34 -43.22
C THR A 494 22.08 -13.29 -42.38
N GLY A 495 21.37 -12.65 -41.46
CA GLY A 495 21.92 -11.67 -40.51
C GLY A 495 21.25 -10.29 -40.61
N CYS A 496 21.55 -9.40 -39.67
CA CYS A 496 21.05 -8.01 -39.68
C CYS A 496 21.96 -7.03 -40.45
N GLN A 497 23.12 -7.47 -40.93
CA GLN A 497 24.01 -6.67 -41.78
C GLN A 497 24.50 -7.54 -42.93
N VAL A 498 24.25 -7.08 -44.15
CA VAL A 498 24.67 -7.74 -45.39
C VAL A 498 25.19 -6.70 -46.38
N SER A 499 25.93 -7.14 -47.39
CA SER A 499 26.30 -6.30 -48.52
C SER A 499 25.78 -6.91 -49.81
N VAL A 500 25.32 -6.07 -50.74
CA VAL A 500 24.86 -6.49 -52.06
C VAL A 500 25.83 -5.93 -53.10
N THR A 501 26.32 -6.78 -54.00
CA THR A 501 27.04 -6.37 -55.20
C THR A 501 26.09 -6.45 -56.38
N PHE A 502 25.78 -5.30 -56.98
CA PHE A 502 24.84 -5.22 -58.10
C PHE A 502 25.54 -5.54 -59.42
N GLY A 503 24.92 -6.40 -60.23
CA GLY A 503 25.51 -6.83 -61.51
C GLY A 503 25.14 -5.93 -62.69
N THR A 504 24.15 -5.05 -62.54
CA THR A 504 23.66 -4.13 -63.59
C THR A 504 23.23 -2.79 -63.00
N THR A 505 23.21 -1.74 -63.82
CA THR A 505 22.67 -0.42 -63.46
C THR A 505 21.13 -0.39 -63.54
N GLY A 506 20.53 0.66 -62.98
CA GLY A 506 19.08 0.87 -62.95
C GLY A 506 18.41 0.45 -61.64
N THR A 507 17.08 0.39 -61.64
CA THR A 507 16.30 0.08 -60.43
C THR A 507 16.45 -1.37 -60.02
N ARG A 508 16.98 -1.61 -58.80
CA ARG A 508 17.17 -2.95 -58.21
C ARG A 508 16.46 -3.03 -56.86
N THR A 509 16.00 -4.24 -56.50
CA THR A 509 15.26 -4.47 -55.26
C THR A 509 15.98 -5.50 -54.40
N VAL A 510 16.11 -5.19 -53.12
CA VAL A 510 16.64 -6.08 -52.09
C VAL A 510 15.53 -6.38 -51.09
N THR A 511 15.30 -7.65 -50.77
CA THR A 511 14.21 -8.06 -49.87
C THR A 511 14.76 -8.78 -48.64
N ALA A 512 14.31 -8.37 -47.46
CA ALA A 512 14.60 -9.01 -46.19
C ALA A 512 13.33 -9.59 -45.57
N THR A 513 13.46 -10.75 -44.91
CA THR A 513 12.39 -11.37 -44.13
C THR A 513 12.94 -11.80 -42.78
N THR A 514 12.30 -11.37 -41.69
CA THR A 514 12.61 -11.85 -40.34
C THR A 514 11.45 -12.65 -39.78
N ARG A 515 11.75 -13.66 -38.95
CA ARG A 515 10.76 -14.53 -38.31
C ARG A 515 11.05 -14.66 -36.82
N ASP A 516 9.99 -14.74 -36.02
CA ASP A 516 10.07 -15.08 -34.59
C ASP A 516 10.24 -16.61 -34.38
N ALA A 517 10.34 -17.02 -33.12
CA ALA A 517 10.44 -18.43 -32.74
C ALA A 517 9.21 -19.27 -33.13
N GLU A 518 8.04 -18.64 -33.23
CA GLU A 518 6.75 -19.25 -33.58
C GLU A 518 6.55 -19.35 -35.11
N GLY A 519 7.41 -18.72 -35.91
CA GLY A 519 7.41 -18.73 -37.36
C GLY A 519 6.63 -17.60 -38.03
N LEU A 520 5.99 -16.69 -37.27
CA LEU A 520 5.42 -15.47 -37.85
C LEU A 520 6.57 -14.59 -38.33
N GLY A 521 6.33 -13.85 -39.41
CA GLY A 521 7.39 -13.06 -40.00
C GLY A 521 6.92 -11.84 -40.75
N THR A 522 7.85 -10.92 -40.90
CA THR A 522 7.66 -9.65 -41.60
C THR A 522 8.66 -9.58 -42.73
N THR A 523 8.18 -9.20 -43.91
CA THR A 523 8.99 -9.01 -45.12
C THR A 523 8.99 -7.53 -45.50
N ARG A 524 10.16 -7.00 -45.87
CA ARG A 524 10.35 -5.64 -46.38
C ARG A 524 11.27 -5.64 -47.59
N SER A 525 11.05 -4.71 -48.50
CA SER A 525 11.86 -4.53 -49.70
C SER A 525 12.38 -3.10 -49.81
N LEU A 526 13.65 -2.95 -50.18
CA LEU A 526 14.33 -1.68 -50.42
C LEU A 526 14.62 -1.60 -51.92
N THR A 527 14.18 -0.52 -52.55
CA THR A 527 14.42 -0.25 -53.97
C THR A 527 15.52 0.81 -54.10
N LEU A 528 16.55 0.51 -54.89
CA LEU A 528 17.71 1.37 -55.10
C LEU A 528 17.90 1.64 -56.59
N ASN A 529 18.35 2.84 -56.94
CA ASN A 529 18.73 3.19 -58.31
C ASN A 529 20.24 3.05 -58.49
N VAL A 530 20.70 1.92 -59.02
CA VAL A 530 22.11 1.58 -59.16
C VAL A 530 22.76 2.36 -60.30
N GLN A 531 23.80 3.11 -59.99
CA GLN A 531 24.53 3.95 -60.95
C GLN A 531 25.75 3.21 -61.54
N PRO A 532 26.26 3.65 -62.70
CA PRO A 532 27.57 3.23 -63.20
C PRO A 532 28.68 3.57 -62.20
N THR A 533 29.71 2.74 -62.10
CA THR A 533 30.87 2.98 -61.22
C THR A 533 31.53 4.33 -61.58
N PRO A 534 31.80 5.22 -60.61
CA PRO A 534 32.47 6.50 -60.87
C PRO A 534 33.88 6.30 -61.43
N VAL A 535 34.37 7.31 -62.18
CA VAL A 535 35.73 7.29 -62.76
C VAL A 535 36.81 7.22 -61.66
N ASN A 536 36.58 7.88 -60.52
CA ASN A 536 37.36 7.68 -59.29
C ASN A 536 36.46 7.07 -58.20
N PRO A 537 36.64 5.77 -57.86
CA PRO A 537 35.80 5.09 -56.88
C PRO A 537 36.26 5.27 -55.42
N TYR A 538 37.38 5.96 -55.18
CA TYR A 538 37.93 6.21 -53.84
C TYR A 538 37.25 7.41 -53.15
N PRO A 539 37.20 7.45 -51.81
CA PRO A 539 37.66 6.43 -50.87
C PRO A 539 36.76 5.19 -50.82
N ARG A 540 37.37 4.02 -50.54
CA ARG A 540 36.64 2.74 -50.39
C ARG A 540 36.63 2.29 -48.94
N VAL A 541 35.46 2.01 -48.40
CA VAL A 541 35.33 1.42 -47.06
C VAL A 541 35.70 -0.06 -47.12
N THR A 542 36.75 -0.46 -46.39
CA THR A 542 37.30 -1.83 -46.40
C THR A 542 36.89 -2.65 -45.19
N ALA A 543 36.64 -1.99 -44.05
CA ALA A 543 36.12 -2.62 -42.84
C ALA A 543 35.32 -1.61 -42.00
N TYR A 544 34.42 -2.11 -41.16
CA TYR A 544 33.65 -1.30 -40.23
C TYR A 544 33.07 -2.21 -39.13
N GLY A 545 32.68 -1.59 -38.01
CA GLY A 545 31.99 -2.32 -36.96
C GLY A 545 31.99 -1.57 -35.64
N VAL A 546 31.72 -2.32 -34.57
CA VAL A 546 31.85 -1.87 -33.20
C VAL A 546 32.75 -2.82 -32.44
N HIS A 547 33.63 -2.26 -31.60
CA HIS A 547 34.44 -2.99 -30.66
C HIS A 547 33.93 -2.80 -29.22
N ALA A 548 34.10 -3.84 -28.42
CA ALA A 548 33.96 -3.80 -26.97
C ALA A 548 35.34 -3.98 -26.32
N ARG A 549 35.74 -2.99 -25.52
CA ARG A 549 36.97 -2.99 -24.73
C ARG A 549 36.76 -3.78 -23.44
N ARG A 550 37.23 -5.03 -23.42
CA ARG A 550 37.03 -5.97 -22.30
C ARG A 550 38.26 -6.84 -22.04
N PHE A 551 38.35 -7.34 -20.82
CA PHE A 551 39.35 -8.33 -20.44
C PHE A 551 39.15 -9.63 -21.22
N THR A 552 40.16 -10.01 -21.99
CA THR A 552 40.15 -11.14 -22.90
C THR A 552 41.31 -12.08 -22.57
N PRO A 553 41.05 -13.37 -22.31
CA PRO A 553 42.10 -14.35 -22.09
C PRO A 553 42.90 -14.59 -23.38
N VAL A 554 44.23 -14.49 -23.30
CA VAL A 554 45.17 -14.83 -24.36
C VAL A 554 46.22 -15.78 -23.76
N GLY A 555 46.01 -17.08 -23.96
CA GLY A 555 46.80 -18.12 -23.27
C GLY A 555 46.52 -18.14 -21.77
N GLN A 556 47.57 -17.96 -20.94
CA GLN A 556 47.44 -17.88 -19.47
C GLN A 556 47.33 -16.45 -18.92
N VAL A 557 47.28 -15.43 -19.79
CA VAL A 557 47.24 -14.01 -19.38
C VAL A 557 45.94 -13.37 -19.85
N THR A 558 45.36 -12.50 -19.03
CA THR A 558 44.17 -11.73 -19.40
C THR A 558 44.58 -10.30 -19.77
N LEU A 559 44.29 -9.88 -21.00
CA LEU A 559 44.64 -8.56 -21.52
C LEU A 559 43.38 -7.73 -21.80
N CYS A 560 43.47 -6.41 -21.66
CA CYS A 560 42.41 -5.51 -22.06
C CYS A 560 42.47 -5.31 -23.59
N LEU A 561 41.51 -5.87 -24.32
CA LEU A 561 41.50 -5.90 -25.79
C LEU A 561 40.16 -5.44 -26.38
N ASN A 562 40.22 -4.93 -27.61
CA ASN A 562 39.05 -4.62 -28.43
C ASN A 562 38.53 -5.89 -29.10
N ASN A 563 37.31 -6.29 -28.76
CA ASN A 563 36.63 -7.45 -29.35
C ASN A 563 35.53 -6.98 -30.28
N SER A 564 35.38 -7.57 -31.46
CA SER A 564 34.25 -7.25 -32.35
C SER A 564 32.91 -7.59 -31.68
N VAL A 565 31.95 -6.67 -31.79
CA VAL A 565 30.58 -6.82 -31.32
C VAL A 565 29.73 -7.25 -32.51
N SER A 566 29.08 -8.41 -32.40
CA SER A 566 28.19 -8.89 -33.45
C SER A 566 26.94 -8.02 -33.56
N SER A 567 26.44 -7.85 -34.79
CA SER A 567 25.12 -7.26 -35.02
C SER A 567 24.03 -8.06 -34.30
N GLY A 568 23.02 -7.35 -33.80
CA GLY A 568 21.94 -7.90 -32.98
C GLY A 568 22.27 -8.01 -31.48
N SER A 569 23.52 -7.81 -31.06
CA SER A 569 23.88 -7.79 -29.64
C SER A 569 23.27 -6.59 -28.91
N THR A 570 23.24 -6.65 -27.58
CA THR A 570 22.94 -5.49 -26.74
C THR A 570 24.25 -4.76 -26.40
N ILE A 571 24.26 -3.45 -26.65
CA ILE A 571 25.32 -2.53 -26.22
C ILE A 571 24.76 -1.65 -25.10
N ASP A 572 25.46 -1.58 -23.98
CA ASP A 572 25.12 -0.65 -22.90
C ASP A 572 26.06 0.56 -22.94
N PHE A 573 25.53 1.73 -23.32
CA PHE A 573 26.31 2.96 -23.43
C PHE A 573 26.71 3.56 -22.07
N ARG A 574 26.22 2.99 -20.98
CA ARG A 574 26.55 3.42 -19.61
C ARG A 574 27.83 2.74 -19.12
N GLU A 575 28.19 1.60 -19.70
CA GLU A 575 29.31 0.78 -19.24
C GLU A 575 30.68 1.38 -19.60
N ASP A 576 31.58 1.31 -18.63
CA ASP A 576 32.99 1.60 -18.82
C ASP A 576 33.76 0.30 -19.15
N GLY A 577 34.76 0.42 -20.02
CA GLY A 577 35.61 -0.69 -20.44
C GLY A 577 36.76 -0.95 -19.47
N CYS A 578 37.53 -2.00 -19.73
CA CYS A 578 38.77 -2.23 -19.00
C CYS A 578 39.84 -1.17 -19.33
N ASN A 579 40.78 -0.98 -18.40
CA ASN A 579 42.00 -0.20 -18.61
C ASN A 579 43.20 -1.15 -18.75
N PHE A 580 44.16 -0.78 -19.58
CA PHE A 580 45.46 -1.44 -19.63
C PHE A 580 46.32 -1.04 -18.43
N VAL A 581 47.30 -1.86 -18.05
CA VAL A 581 48.21 -1.54 -16.94
C VAL A 581 49.03 -0.30 -17.27
N GLY A 582 48.79 0.80 -16.54
CA GLY A 582 49.45 2.09 -16.74
C GLY A 582 48.58 3.17 -17.41
N GLU A 583 47.38 2.82 -17.88
CA GLU A 583 46.40 3.83 -18.33
C GLU A 583 45.70 4.50 -17.14
N THR A 584 45.48 5.82 -17.23
CA THR A 584 44.72 6.61 -16.26
C THR A 584 43.50 7.23 -16.93
N GLY A 585 42.33 7.17 -16.28
CA GLY A 585 41.06 7.71 -16.79
C GLY A 585 39.97 6.65 -16.99
N THR A 586 38.77 7.10 -17.36
CA THR A 586 37.60 6.26 -17.63
C THR A 586 37.43 6.12 -19.14
N HIS A 587 37.58 4.91 -19.67
CA HIS A 587 37.35 4.61 -21.07
C HIS A 587 35.98 3.94 -21.25
N LYS A 588 35.16 4.43 -22.20
CA LYS A 588 33.89 3.78 -22.51
C LYS A 588 34.12 2.40 -23.11
N ARG A 589 33.21 1.48 -22.80
CA ARG A 589 33.35 0.08 -23.22
C ARG A 589 33.23 -0.10 -24.72
N TYR A 590 32.47 0.74 -25.41
CA TYR A 590 32.14 0.53 -26.82
C TYR A 590 32.68 1.65 -27.70
N SER A 591 33.23 1.29 -28.87
CA SER A 591 33.64 2.24 -29.91
C SER A 591 33.31 1.70 -31.29
N ALA A 592 32.76 2.56 -32.15
CA ALA A 592 32.51 2.30 -33.56
C ALA A 592 33.73 2.71 -34.40
N TYR A 593 33.95 2.05 -35.54
CA TYR A 593 35.06 2.34 -36.43
C TYR A 593 34.71 2.12 -37.90
N VAL A 594 35.48 2.76 -38.78
CA VAL A 594 35.52 2.53 -40.22
C VAL A 594 36.97 2.56 -40.71
N GLU A 595 37.33 1.64 -41.60
CA GLU A 595 38.61 1.60 -42.30
C GLU A 595 38.39 1.95 -43.76
N VAL A 596 39.28 2.77 -44.31
CA VAL A 596 39.10 3.41 -45.60
C VAL A 596 40.38 3.36 -46.42
N GLU A 597 40.29 2.81 -47.63
CA GLU A 597 41.32 2.92 -48.66
C GLU A 597 41.23 4.28 -49.35
N ASN A 598 42.27 5.09 -49.21
CA ASN A 598 42.36 6.47 -49.71
C ASN A 598 43.74 6.71 -50.36
N PRO A 599 43.99 6.19 -51.57
CA PRO A 599 45.32 6.21 -52.21
C PRO A 599 45.78 7.62 -52.59
N ASP A 600 44.84 8.54 -52.84
CA ASP A 600 45.11 9.95 -53.16
C ASP A 600 45.41 10.79 -51.89
N ASN A 601 45.32 10.18 -50.70
CA ASN A 601 45.57 10.79 -49.40
C ASN A 601 44.79 12.10 -49.19
N GLU A 602 43.55 12.13 -49.69
CA GLU A 602 42.65 13.27 -49.57
C GLU A 602 42.23 13.47 -48.11
N THR A 603 41.90 14.70 -47.73
CA THR A 603 41.35 14.99 -46.39
C THR A 603 39.92 14.48 -46.30
N LEU A 604 39.68 13.50 -45.43
CA LEU A 604 38.35 12.95 -45.15
C LEU A 604 37.81 13.51 -43.84
N THR A 605 36.48 13.61 -43.73
CA THR A 605 35.80 13.87 -42.45
C THR A 605 34.66 12.88 -42.24
N TYR A 606 34.29 12.62 -40.98
CA TYR A 606 33.39 11.55 -40.58
C TYR A 606 32.20 12.09 -39.78
N ASP A 607 31.02 11.73 -40.24
CA ASP A 607 29.74 12.12 -39.68
C ASP A 607 29.10 10.89 -39.01
N TRP A 608 29.27 10.76 -37.69
CA TRP A 608 28.78 9.63 -36.91
C TRP A 608 27.44 9.95 -36.26
N ARG A 609 26.50 9.00 -36.32
CA ARG A 609 25.16 9.14 -35.73
C ARG A 609 24.71 7.83 -35.08
N VAL A 610 24.08 7.93 -33.91
CA VAL A 610 23.43 6.83 -33.20
C VAL A 610 21.93 7.08 -33.20
N TYR A 611 21.19 6.11 -33.69
CA TYR A 611 19.73 6.15 -33.71
C TYR A 611 19.15 5.07 -32.83
N VAL A 612 18.07 5.39 -32.10
CA VAL A 612 17.25 4.44 -31.34
C VAL A 612 15.83 4.46 -31.90
N THR A 613 15.19 3.29 -31.96
CA THR A 613 13.82 3.15 -32.45
C THR A 613 12.88 2.97 -31.27
N TYR A 614 12.08 3.98 -30.98
CA TYR A 614 11.10 3.96 -29.89
C TYR A 614 9.69 4.18 -30.45
N SER A 615 8.71 3.40 -29.98
CA SER A 615 7.32 3.46 -30.47
C SER A 615 7.19 3.41 -32.00
N GLY A 616 8.07 2.64 -32.66
CA GLY A 616 8.09 2.48 -34.12
C GLY A 616 8.68 3.65 -34.92
N SER A 617 9.22 4.68 -34.26
CA SER A 617 9.89 5.82 -34.89
C SER A 617 11.36 5.90 -34.51
N GLU A 618 12.20 6.36 -35.44
CA GLU A 618 13.63 6.48 -35.23
C GLU A 618 14.00 7.86 -34.69
N HIS A 619 14.80 7.89 -33.63
CA HIS A 619 15.24 9.10 -32.93
C HIS A 619 16.76 9.16 -32.87
N LEU A 620 17.34 10.33 -33.15
CA LEU A 620 18.78 10.56 -33.02
C LEU A 620 19.14 10.69 -31.53
N LEU A 621 19.96 9.76 -31.03
CA LEU A 621 20.40 9.76 -29.63
C LEU A 621 21.70 10.55 -29.44
N ASN A 622 22.65 10.40 -30.37
CA ASN A 622 24.00 10.94 -30.27
C ASN A 622 24.60 11.14 -31.66
N TYR A 623 25.42 12.17 -31.85
CA TYR A 623 26.13 12.40 -33.10
C TYR A 623 27.42 13.22 -32.91
N ILE A 624 28.34 13.07 -33.85
CA ILE A 624 29.43 14.01 -34.10
C ILE A 624 29.53 14.24 -35.61
N SER A 625 29.71 15.49 -36.00
CA SER A 625 29.82 15.88 -37.41
C SER A 625 31.20 16.43 -37.72
N ALA A 626 31.65 16.25 -38.96
CA ALA A 626 32.95 16.68 -39.46
C ALA A 626 34.14 16.21 -38.59
N SER A 627 34.04 15.03 -37.98
CA SER A 627 35.13 14.45 -37.18
C SER A 627 36.34 14.16 -38.08
N PRO A 628 37.57 14.44 -37.66
CA PRO A 628 38.76 13.95 -38.38
C PRO A 628 39.00 12.45 -38.14
N ASP A 629 38.35 11.88 -37.12
CA ASP A 629 38.60 10.52 -36.66
C ASP A 629 37.66 9.50 -37.31
N SER A 630 38.25 8.42 -37.83
CA SER A 630 37.52 7.25 -38.35
C SER A 630 36.97 6.32 -37.26
N THR A 631 36.99 6.77 -36.00
CA THR A 631 36.43 6.07 -34.84
C THR A 631 35.48 6.98 -34.06
N PHE A 632 34.52 6.39 -33.36
CA PHE A 632 33.52 7.12 -32.60
C PHE A 632 33.14 6.37 -31.32
N VAL A 633 33.07 7.08 -30.21
CA VAL A 633 32.67 6.51 -28.91
C VAL A 633 31.24 6.95 -28.60
N PRO A 634 30.24 6.07 -28.75
CA PRO A 634 28.87 6.39 -28.35
C PRO A 634 28.77 6.54 -26.83
N TYR A 635 27.95 7.49 -26.39
CA TYR A 635 27.65 7.73 -24.98
C TYR A 635 26.15 7.79 -24.72
N SER A 636 25.75 7.49 -23.48
CA SER A 636 24.38 7.65 -22.98
C SER A 636 24.13 9.09 -22.52
N PRO A 637 23.17 9.84 -23.10
CA PRO A 637 22.71 11.10 -22.52
C PRO A 637 21.85 10.85 -21.26
N GLY A 638 21.86 11.74 -20.26
CA GLY A 638 20.96 11.68 -19.10
C GLY A 638 21.39 10.79 -17.92
N ASN A 639 20.55 10.70 -16.87
CA ASN A 639 20.84 9.98 -15.61
C ASN A 639 19.59 9.48 -14.82
N ALA A 640 18.43 9.27 -15.45
CA ALA A 640 17.15 9.08 -14.73
C ALA A 640 16.62 7.63 -14.70
N LEU A 641 16.20 7.07 -15.85
CA LEU A 641 15.60 5.73 -15.96
C LEU A 641 16.27 4.93 -17.08
N GLU A 642 16.33 3.61 -16.94
CA GLU A 642 16.93 2.70 -17.92
C GLU A 642 15.92 2.28 -18.99
N GLY A 643 16.33 2.36 -20.26
CA GLY A 643 15.58 1.79 -21.38
C GLY A 643 16.51 1.01 -22.30
N THR A 644 15.98 -0.07 -22.90
CA THR A 644 16.68 -0.87 -23.91
C THR A 644 15.83 -0.89 -25.17
N GLU A 645 16.33 -0.26 -26.23
CA GLU A 645 15.58 -0.11 -27.49
C GLU A 645 16.42 -0.60 -28.69
N PRO A 646 15.81 -1.03 -29.79
CA PRO A 646 16.51 -1.29 -31.05
C PRO A 646 17.28 -0.05 -31.51
N CYS A 647 18.50 -0.21 -31.99
CA CYS A 647 19.36 0.91 -32.35
C CYS A 647 20.32 0.58 -33.49
N ARG A 648 20.85 1.62 -34.12
CA ARG A 648 21.92 1.52 -35.13
C ARG A 648 22.91 2.66 -35.05
N ILE A 649 24.14 2.39 -35.45
CA ILE A 649 25.23 3.38 -35.56
C ILE A 649 25.59 3.53 -37.04
N THR A 650 25.60 4.75 -37.53
CA THR A 650 25.89 5.08 -38.93
C THR A 650 27.08 6.04 -39.04
N VAL A 651 27.80 5.97 -40.15
CA VAL A 651 28.85 6.91 -40.52
C VAL A 651 28.64 7.42 -41.94
N THR A 652 28.91 8.70 -42.17
CA THR A 652 29.15 9.24 -43.51
C THR A 652 30.60 9.71 -43.61
N VAL A 653 31.34 9.13 -44.55
CA VAL A 653 32.71 9.53 -44.90
C VAL A 653 32.61 10.58 -45.99
N HIS A 654 32.94 11.81 -45.66
CA HIS A 654 32.95 12.95 -46.55
C HIS A 654 34.30 13.11 -47.24
N THR A 655 34.25 13.47 -48.52
CA THR A 655 35.43 13.75 -49.35
C THR A 655 35.39 15.19 -49.86
N PRO A 656 36.47 15.72 -50.46
CA PRO A 656 36.45 17.03 -51.10
C PRO A 656 35.43 17.17 -52.24
N ASP A 657 35.05 16.05 -52.87
CA ASP A 657 33.98 15.99 -53.87
C ASP A 657 32.76 15.26 -53.28
N PRO A 658 31.69 15.96 -52.90
CA PRO A 658 30.52 15.36 -52.26
C PRO A 658 29.86 14.22 -53.06
N ALA A 659 30.10 14.11 -54.37
CA ALA A 659 29.60 13.00 -55.19
C ALA A 659 30.24 11.64 -54.82
N ARG A 660 31.38 11.66 -54.11
CA ARG A 660 32.12 10.46 -53.67
C ARG A 660 31.91 10.11 -52.20
N ASP A 661 31.06 10.84 -51.49
CA ASP A 661 30.74 10.56 -50.10
C ASP A 661 30.19 9.12 -49.92
N LYS A 662 30.60 8.46 -48.84
CA LYS A 662 30.21 7.08 -48.53
C LYS A 662 29.47 7.04 -47.21
N SER A 663 28.19 6.66 -47.23
CA SER A 663 27.39 6.49 -46.01
C SER A 663 27.08 5.02 -45.78
N LEU A 664 27.16 4.55 -44.54
CA LEU A 664 26.77 3.18 -44.16
C LEU A 664 26.33 3.07 -42.71
N THR A 665 25.61 1.98 -42.40
CA THR A 665 25.37 1.53 -41.02
C THR A 665 26.50 0.59 -40.60
N VAL A 666 27.30 1.00 -39.61
CA VAL A 666 28.43 0.18 -39.15
C VAL A 666 28.00 -0.92 -38.18
N TRP A 667 26.90 -0.73 -37.45
CA TRP A 667 26.36 -1.73 -36.53
C TRP A 667 24.88 -1.49 -36.25
N SER A 668 24.12 -2.57 -36.07
CA SER A 668 22.72 -2.55 -35.61
C SER A 668 22.48 -3.62 -34.54
N GLY A 669 21.64 -3.33 -33.56
CA GLY A 669 21.34 -4.22 -32.42
C GLY A 669 20.39 -3.57 -31.42
N SER A 670 20.59 -3.80 -30.13
CA SER A 670 19.86 -3.12 -29.04
C SER A 670 20.79 -2.25 -28.23
N CYS A 671 20.30 -1.10 -27.78
CA CYS A 671 21.08 -0.15 -26.98
C CYS A 671 20.41 0.09 -25.65
N THR A 672 21.15 -0.10 -24.57
CA THR A 672 20.75 0.32 -23.23
C THR A 672 21.34 1.69 -22.92
N TYR A 673 20.49 2.62 -22.49
CA TYR A 673 20.86 4.00 -22.20
C TYR A 673 19.91 4.60 -21.14
N TYR A 674 20.29 5.74 -20.57
CA TYR A 674 19.42 6.52 -19.71
C TYR A 674 18.40 7.32 -20.53
N THR A 675 17.11 7.13 -20.25
CA THR A 675 16.05 7.98 -20.80
C THR A 675 15.97 9.29 -20.01
N THR A 676 15.85 10.43 -20.69
CA THR A 676 15.49 11.70 -20.04
C THR A 676 14.01 11.66 -19.62
N ARG A 677 13.65 12.29 -18.49
CA ARG A 677 12.23 12.62 -18.26
C ARG A 677 11.80 13.55 -19.39
N ILE A 678 11.01 13.02 -20.33
CA ILE A 678 10.10 13.86 -21.09
C ILE A 678 9.05 14.26 -20.04
N ASN A 679 9.14 15.50 -19.55
CA ASN A 679 7.99 16.13 -18.91
C ASN A 679 6.95 16.44 -19.99
#